data_AF-A0A9P9D746-F1
#
_entry.id   AF-A0A9P9D746-F1
#
_cell.length_a   1.000
_cell.length_b   1.000
_cell.length_c   1.000
_cell.angle_alpha   90.00
_cell.angle_beta   90.00
_cell.angle_gamma   90.00
#
_symmetry.space_group_name_H-M   'P 1'
#
loop_
_entity.id
_entity.type
_entity.pdbx_description
1 polymer ?
#
loop_
_entity_poly.entity_id
_entity_poly.type
_entity_poly.pdbx_seq_one_letter_code
_entity_poly.pdbx_strand_id
1 'polypeptide(L)'
;MRLLPVLYTLLASAFAEDVPPQFDDGQLTGNGFGIPGINATYDYVIVGGGTAGALAAARLTEYSNATVALIEAGGFYELSNGNISQLPFRINDWKGSNGQYSWQPLVDWGYWTEPQNNGKRINYAQGRTFGGSSARNLMMLNRPTKGAYQHWADKVGDQAYTWDNMLEFNKRSVQFSDNTHRRPANATPLDDASVFSEKGGPLHLTYPSYVFPVSWDAIKAFEAVGFKQIPSFTAGVLQGWGWWQFSINPETGLRDSSESSFLQHSLGRPGLTTYINSMVRKILFSGTRAVGVTIDNYGQQAFNLTARKEVIVAAGLWNTPQLLMVSGIGPKETLGKFDIPVVSNLQGVGQGIHDSAAVHGPMWEIKGISMGGWKQPDKLQEAVIEFNQHKTGPLTNGGVDVGAFEKIPAANLSEKAQADLAQYPDDWPEVEFIMQMVNPPAGATGKNYASMTIRMVGTVSRGNMTIASASNLDAPVINPNWLLADTDKEVALYALRRAREIWKHIPSRIGVEVYPGANITSDEHLLDLTYDNLDPTHHGTASCSMGKADDPLAVVDSKGRVFGVQNLRIIDSSTMPLTPPGHTMGPTYANAENIFPRLLMAEAEKRAPSPNGLPPDNFQQDQNSAEQASNTTDQDDSAREKDDKKRLHVLCGSALMQLPLWGFVLSYGIFEEYWTSNWTLQGDLDITGIIGTTSNGIIYISMPFLFAIFTRYWARYRLRAELCGIVIAFLGFILSSFSTHVWHLMVTQGILAAFGCTLVYSPATCSLGEWYATGNRAVAYGIILSCRNIVGSTCPFLLRYLLDQYGFRWTIRIWAFILAGSGLLSIFLVPTHPSKMTPGGEKPPRIPWTFLKHRGIYVYCIAITLQSSGYCLPQNYLPSFARDFSDASQAISTLLLTLHNIPGIFSCFFFGWLTDNKYHQFSAATTTCLSAFAASASVFLLWGFSTEGSSALVLIFAIFFGFFAGGYSATWGGITKELEHEAEKYNETIDSSLTYGLLNGARGIGFVSGGLVSIPLLNSGDTSWGGRFGYGTKYGPLMVFTGIAVAFGGLGLLRTFKLPHRQASTSG
;
A
#
# COMPACT_ATOMS: atom_id res chain seq x y z
N MET A 1 -34.18 -8.49 -17.63
CA MET A 1 -33.18 -9.49 -18.10
C MET A 1 -31.81 -8.83 -18.36
N ARG A 2 -31.22 -8.14 -17.36
CA ARG A 2 -29.90 -7.47 -17.41
C ARG A 2 -29.19 -7.51 -16.04
N LEU A 3 -29.27 -8.65 -15.34
CA LEU A 3 -28.64 -8.87 -14.02
C LEU A 3 -27.55 -9.96 -14.06
N LEU A 4 -27.56 -10.83 -15.06
CA LEU A 4 -26.56 -11.89 -15.21
C LEU A 4 -25.12 -11.42 -15.54
N PRO A 5 -24.88 -10.36 -16.33
CA PRO A 5 -23.50 -9.93 -16.61
C PRO A 5 -22.78 -9.38 -15.37
N VAL A 6 -23.53 -8.72 -14.46
CA VAL A 6 -22.99 -8.17 -13.22
C VAL A 6 -22.66 -9.28 -12.22
N LEU A 7 -23.50 -10.31 -12.13
CA LEU A 7 -23.20 -11.50 -11.34
C LEU A 7 -22.00 -12.28 -11.90
N TYR A 8 -21.83 -12.34 -13.22
CA TYR A 8 -20.69 -13.00 -13.86
C TYR A 8 -19.38 -12.26 -13.58
N THR A 9 -19.43 -10.91 -13.50
CA THR A 9 -18.26 -10.08 -13.15
C THR A 9 -17.89 -10.24 -11.68
N LEU A 10 -18.88 -10.39 -10.78
CA LEU A 10 -18.68 -10.62 -9.35
C LEU A 10 -18.19 -12.05 -9.03
N LEU A 11 -18.61 -13.05 -9.81
CA LEU A 11 -18.11 -14.42 -9.69
C LEU A 11 -16.72 -14.59 -10.30
N ALA A 12 -16.40 -13.90 -11.40
CA ALA A 12 -15.07 -13.91 -12.00
C ALA A 12 -13.99 -13.30 -11.08
N SER A 13 -14.35 -12.32 -10.25
CA SER A 13 -13.45 -11.79 -9.20
C SER A 13 -13.25 -12.74 -8.01
N ALA A 14 -14.11 -13.75 -7.84
CA ALA A 14 -13.97 -14.77 -6.79
C ALA A 14 -13.10 -15.97 -7.21
N PHE A 15 -12.71 -16.04 -8.50
CA PHE A 15 -11.84 -17.07 -9.07
C PHE A 15 -10.57 -16.50 -9.72
N ALA A 16 -10.23 -15.24 -9.45
CA ALA A 16 -8.88 -14.76 -9.73
C ALA A 16 -7.94 -15.53 -8.80
N GLU A 17 -7.16 -16.45 -9.37
CA GLU A 17 -6.08 -17.14 -8.64
C GLU A 17 -5.28 -16.10 -7.87
N ASP A 18 -5.16 -16.33 -6.56
CA ASP A 18 -4.30 -15.56 -5.67
C ASP A 18 -2.92 -15.45 -6.30
N VAL A 19 -2.59 -14.25 -6.80
CA VAL A 19 -1.19 -13.86 -6.90
C VAL A 19 -0.77 -13.68 -5.44
N PRO A 20 0.07 -14.57 -4.87
CA PRO A 20 0.48 -14.42 -3.50
C PRO A 20 1.15 -13.05 -3.37
N PRO A 21 0.83 -12.26 -2.32
CA PRO A 21 1.58 -11.05 -2.04
C PRO A 21 3.03 -11.49 -1.80
N GLN A 22 3.90 -11.16 -2.75
CA GLN A 22 5.31 -11.50 -2.73
C GLN A 22 6.11 -10.52 -1.83
N PHE A 23 5.53 -10.20 -0.69
CA PHE A 23 6.19 -9.54 0.43
C PHE A 23 6.12 -10.53 1.59
N ASP A 24 7.04 -11.49 1.56
CA ASP A 24 7.29 -12.42 2.66
C ASP A 24 8.04 -11.71 3.80
N ASP A 25 8.01 -12.33 4.97
CA ASP A 25 8.68 -11.96 6.23
C ASP A 25 8.02 -10.84 7.05
N GLY A 26 6.80 -11.10 7.57
CA GLY A 26 6.46 -10.87 8.99
C GLY A 26 6.80 -9.54 9.69
N GLN A 27 7.16 -8.48 8.98
CA GLN A 27 7.54 -7.18 9.50
C GLN A 27 6.35 -6.23 9.42
N LEU A 28 6.14 -5.46 10.49
CA LEU A 28 5.22 -4.34 10.51
C LEU A 28 5.48 -3.44 9.29
N THR A 29 4.46 -3.14 8.47
CA THR A 29 4.57 -2.00 7.53
C THR A 29 4.80 -0.75 8.39
N GLY A 30 6.02 -0.22 8.30
CA GLY A 30 6.55 0.73 9.28
C GLY A 30 5.78 2.04 9.38
N ASN A 31 6.20 2.86 10.32
CA ASN A 31 6.08 4.34 10.36
C ASN A 31 6.72 5.05 9.14
N GLY A 32 6.92 4.32 8.03
CA GLY A 32 7.64 4.76 6.85
C GLY A 32 6.78 5.45 5.81
N PHE A 33 5.49 5.70 6.07
CA PHE A 33 4.60 6.48 5.21
C PHE A 33 4.22 7.81 5.86
N GLY A 34 4.30 8.89 5.09
CA GLY A 34 3.91 10.22 5.52
C GLY A 34 2.40 10.42 5.50
N ILE A 35 1.90 11.32 6.35
CA ILE A 35 0.47 11.64 6.43
C ILE A 35 0.15 12.73 5.39
N PRO A 36 -0.63 12.46 4.33
CA PRO A 36 -1.03 13.48 3.38
C PRO A 36 -1.87 14.58 4.04
N GLY A 37 -1.78 15.80 3.52
CA GLY A 37 -2.53 16.95 4.02
C GLY A 37 -1.91 17.64 5.24
N ILE A 38 -0.85 17.06 5.83
CA ILE A 38 -0.18 17.63 7.02
C ILE A 38 1.19 18.18 6.64
N ASN A 39 1.42 19.44 6.99
CA ASN A 39 2.74 20.05 6.86
C ASN A 39 3.74 19.33 7.78
N ALA A 40 4.91 18.97 7.24
CA ALA A 40 5.96 18.33 8.02
C ALA A 40 7.35 18.84 7.60
N THR A 41 8.35 18.60 8.45
CA THR A 41 9.72 19.09 8.27
C THR A 41 10.70 17.93 8.34
N TYR A 42 11.55 17.82 7.32
CA TYR A 42 12.58 16.79 7.20
C TYR A 42 13.97 17.41 7.04
N ASP A 43 15.04 16.64 7.20
CA ASP A 43 16.37 17.11 6.82
C ASP A 43 16.48 17.20 5.30
N TYR A 44 16.04 16.14 4.63
CA TYR A 44 16.02 16.04 3.18
C TYR A 44 14.60 15.78 2.67
N VAL A 45 14.22 16.47 1.60
CA VAL A 45 12.98 16.22 0.87
C VAL A 45 13.35 15.82 -0.56
N ILE A 46 13.06 14.59 -0.94
CA ILE A 46 13.34 14.00 -2.25
C ILE A 46 12.04 13.99 -3.08
N VAL A 47 12.10 14.60 -4.26
CA VAL A 47 10.99 14.69 -5.21
C VAL A 47 11.17 13.68 -6.33
N GLY A 48 10.33 12.65 -6.36
CA GLY A 48 10.39 11.55 -7.32
C GLY A 48 10.98 10.29 -6.69
N GLY A 49 10.19 9.23 -6.61
CA GLY A 49 10.57 7.89 -6.16
C GLY A 49 11.10 6.99 -7.26
N GLY A 50 11.64 7.58 -8.33
CA GLY A 50 12.18 6.88 -9.50
C GLY A 50 13.56 6.27 -9.28
N THR A 51 14.22 5.91 -10.39
CA THR A 51 15.52 5.19 -10.40
C THR A 51 16.59 5.82 -9.50
N ALA A 52 16.79 7.14 -9.58
CA ALA A 52 17.76 7.84 -8.74
C ALA A 52 17.21 8.17 -7.34
N GLY A 53 15.93 8.52 -7.23
CA GLY A 53 15.33 9.00 -5.98
C GLY A 53 15.18 7.92 -4.92
N ALA A 54 14.76 6.71 -5.31
CA ALA A 54 14.68 5.57 -4.41
C ALA A 54 16.06 5.16 -3.88
N LEU A 55 17.08 5.16 -4.75
CA LEU A 55 18.47 4.94 -4.35
C LEU A 55 18.93 6.00 -3.34
N ALA A 56 18.73 7.28 -3.63
CA ALA A 56 19.17 8.36 -2.74
C ALA A 56 18.48 8.30 -1.36
N ALA A 57 17.20 7.96 -1.31
CA ALA A 57 16.47 7.76 -0.06
C ALA A 57 17.07 6.62 0.78
N ALA A 58 17.33 5.48 0.14
CA ALA A 58 17.94 4.32 0.78
C ALA A 58 19.35 4.66 1.31
N ARG A 59 20.18 5.32 0.49
CA ARG A 59 21.55 5.71 0.88
C ARG A 59 21.57 6.75 1.99
N LEU A 60 20.70 7.78 1.95
CA LEU A 60 20.65 8.80 3.00
C LEU A 60 20.32 8.18 4.37
N THR A 61 19.40 7.23 4.40
CA THR A 61 19.01 6.54 5.63
C THR A 61 19.96 5.42 6.05
N GLU A 62 20.78 4.90 5.13
CA GLU A 62 21.86 3.95 5.42
C GLU A 62 23.07 4.62 6.06
N TYR A 63 23.50 5.77 5.52
CA TYR A 63 24.75 6.42 5.91
C TYR A 63 24.57 7.64 6.83
N SER A 64 23.35 7.98 7.23
CA SER A 64 23.08 9.09 8.13
C SER A 64 21.84 8.88 9.01
N ASN A 65 21.78 9.58 10.14
CA ASN A 65 20.59 9.64 10.99
C ASN A 65 19.59 10.73 10.55
N ALA A 66 19.65 11.17 9.30
CA ALA A 66 18.81 12.25 8.79
C ALA A 66 17.36 11.79 8.59
N THR A 67 16.39 12.68 8.83
CA THR A 67 15.01 12.41 8.41
C THR A 67 14.81 12.78 6.95
N VAL A 68 14.23 11.87 6.18
CA VAL A 68 14.11 11.94 4.72
C VAL A 68 12.65 11.75 4.33
N ALA A 69 12.08 12.71 3.60
CA ALA A 69 10.81 12.52 2.91
C ALA A 69 11.05 12.13 1.45
N LEU A 70 10.57 10.97 1.00
CA LEU A 70 10.56 10.55 -0.39
C LEU A 70 9.14 10.69 -0.96
N ILE A 71 8.96 11.52 -1.98
CA ILE A 71 7.63 11.83 -2.54
C ILE A 71 7.52 11.25 -3.94
N GLU A 72 6.46 10.49 -4.22
CA GLU A 72 6.21 9.90 -5.53
C GLU A 72 4.76 10.12 -5.98
N ALA A 73 4.58 10.53 -7.24
CA ALA A 73 3.28 10.86 -7.81
C ALA A 73 2.42 9.62 -8.11
N GLY A 74 3.05 8.45 -8.28
CA GLY A 74 2.40 7.16 -8.45
C GLY A 74 2.40 6.28 -7.21
N GLY A 75 1.87 5.06 -7.39
CA GLY A 75 1.82 4.00 -6.37
C GLY A 75 2.96 3.00 -6.49
N PHE A 76 2.81 1.83 -5.87
CA PHE A 76 3.64 0.64 -6.14
C PHE A 76 3.15 -0.07 -7.41
N TYR A 77 4.04 -0.44 -8.32
CA TYR A 77 3.67 -0.97 -9.63
C TYR A 77 3.15 -2.42 -9.55
N GLU A 78 3.59 -3.16 -8.53
CA GLU A 78 3.14 -4.51 -8.20
C GLU A 78 1.66 -4.50 -7.79
N LEU A 79 1.23 -3.45 -7.07
CA LEU A 79 -0.15 -3.28 -6.66
C LEU A 79 -1.00 -2.67 -7.78
N SER A 80 -0.44 -1.73 -8.52
CA SER A 80 -1.19 -0.92 -9.49
C SER A 80 -1.33 -1.59 -10.86
N ASN A 81 -0.36 -2.43 -11.25
CA ASN A 81 -0.32 -3.09 -12.56
C ASN A 81 0.01 -4.59 -12.49
N GLY A 82 0.30 -5.14 -11.29
CA GLY A 82 0.44 -6.58 -11.07
C GLY A 82 1.52 -7.23 -11.92
N ASN A 83 1.20 -8.42 -12.41
CA ASN A 83 2.11 -9.24 -13.23
C ASN A 83 2.55 -8.55 -14.52
N ILE A 84 1.82 -7.55 -15.03
CA ILE A 84 2.18 -6.85 -16.28
C ILE A 84 3.48 -6.06 -16.11
N SER A 85 3.72 -5.48 -14.93
CA SER A 85 4.96 -4.75 -14.65
C SER A 85 6.06 -5.63 -14.05
N GLN A 86 5.70 -6.73 -13.36
CA GLN A 86 6.66 -7.62 -12.69
C GLN A 86 7.28 -8.67 -13.61
N LEU A 87 6.48 -9.29 -14.50
CA LEU A 87 6.97 -10.37 -15.37
C LEU A 87 7.76 -9.79 -16.55
N PRO A 88 9.02 -10.22 -16.76
CA PRO A 88 9.81 -9.78 -17.91
C PRO A 88 9.14 -9.95 -19.27
N PHE A 89 8.38 -11.02 -19.48
CA PHE A 89 7.69 -11.29 -20.74
C PHE A 89 6.57 -10.31 -21.08
N ARG A 90 6.01 -9.61 -20.08
CA ARG A 90 4.87 -8.67 -20.27
C ARG A 90 5.30 -7.24 -20.58
N ILE A 91 6.60 -7.00 -20.68
CA ILE A 91 7.22 -5.67 -20.82
C ILE A 91 6.85 -4.89 -22.09
N ASN A 92 6.40 -5.60 -23.13
CA ASN A 92 5.96 -5.00 -24.39
C ASN A 92 4.47 -4.65 -24.38
N ASP A 93 3.75 -5.02 -23.32
CA ASP A 93 2.36 -4.61 -23.13
C ASP A 93 2.34 -3.11 -22.76
N TRP A 94 1.44 -2.33 -23.37
CA TRP A 94 1.29 -0.89 -23.12
C TRP A 94 2.56 -0.06 -23.38
N LYS A 95 3.30 -0.41 -24.44
CA LYS A 95 4.53 0.28 -24.92
C LYS A 95 4.38 0.80 -26.37
N GLY A 96 3.15 0.96 -26.86
CA GLY A 96 2.93 1.32 -28.26
C GLY A 96 3.16 2.82 -28.52
N SER A 97 3.89 3.17 -29.57
CA SER A 97 4.08 4.58 -29.97
C SER A 97 2.82 5.24 -30.56
N ASN A 98 1.85 4.43 -31.03
CA ASN A 98 0.65 4.88 -31.75
C ASN A 98 -0.66 4.31 -31.15
N GLY A 99 -1.62 5.19 -30.78
CA GLY A 99 -3.01 4.83 -30.45
C GLY A 99 -3.52 5.23 -29.06
N GLN A 100 -4.85 5.16 -28.87
CA GLN A 100 -5.54 5.54 -27.63
C GLN A 100 -5.31 4.56 -26.46
N TYR A 101 -4.85 3.34 -26.75
CA TYR A 101 -4.59 2.26 -25.79
C TYR A 101 -3.10 1.95 -25.67
N SER A 102 -2.24 2.94 -25.84
CA SER A 102 -0.78 2.76 -25.88
C SER A 102 -0.10 2.67 -24.51
N TRP A 103 -0.77 3.06 -23.43
CA TRP A 103 -0.17 3.23 -22.10
C TRP A 103 -1.11 2.80 -20.98
N GLN A 104 -0.55 2.54 -19.79
CA GLN A 104 -1.28 2.16 -18.58
C GLN A 104 -1.32 3.32 -17.59
N PRO A 105 -2.48 3.96 -17.33
CA PRO A 105 -2.58 5.18 -16.53
C PRO A 105 -2.20 5.07 -15.06
N LEU A 106 -2.09 3.86 -14.54
CA LEU A 106 -1.68 3.64 -13.17
C LEU A 106 -0.16 3.67 -12.98
N VAL A 107 0.63 3.51 -14.06
CA VAL A 107 2.10 3.42 -13.99
C VAL A 107 2.83 4.22 -15.08
N ASP A 108 2.12 4.88 -16.00
CA ASP A 108 2.69 5.85 -16.96
C ASP A 108 2.21 7.26 -16.68
N TRP A 109 2.99 8.24 -17.13
CA TRP A 109 2.54 9.62 -17.26
C TRP A 109 1.63 9.86 -18.47
N GLY A 110 1.71 9.03 -19.50
CA GLY A 110 0.89 9.16 -20.71
C GLY A 110 1.27 10.35 -21.57
N TYR A 111 2.55 10.69 -21.61
CA TYR A 111 3.04 11.83 -22.38
C TYR A 111 2.98 11.62 -23.88
N TRP A 112 2.83 12.74 -24.59
CA TRP A 112 2.86 12.81 -26.04
C TRP A 112 3.82 13.91 -26.46
N THR A 113 4.61 13.63 -27.47
CA THR A 113 5.45 14.64 -28.11
C THR A 113 4.58 15.65 -28.88
N GLU A 114 5.15 16.80 -29.19
CA GLU A 114 4.71 17.60 -30.33
C GLU A 114 4.89 16.80 -31.65
N PRO A 115 4.22 17.21 -32.74
CA PRO A 115 4.42 16.57 -34.04
C PRO A 115 5.90 16.46 -34.40
N GLN A 116 6.37 15.25 -34.68
CA GLN A 116 7.74 15.00 -35.13
C GLN A 116 7.83 15.18 -36.66
N ASN A 117 8.95 14.82 -37.28
CA ASN A 117 9.19 15.06 -38.72
C ASN A 117 8.14 14.41 -39.65
N ASN A 118 7.40 13.41 -39.17
CA ASN A 118 6.28 12.77 -39.86
C ASN A 118 4.92 13.48 -39.66
N GLY A 119 4.88 14.60 -38.94
CA GLY A 119 3.65 15.30 -38.56
C GLY A 119 2.81 14.59 -37.48
N LYS A 120 3.28 13.48 -36.91
CA LYS A 120 2.56 12.67 -35.91
C LYS A 120 3.08 12.97 -34.52
N ARG A 121 2.16 12.96 -33.55
CA ARG A 121 2.51 12.92 -32.12
C ARG A 121 2.78 11.48 -31.72
N ILE A 122 3.83 11.26 -30.95
CA ILE A 122 4.26 9.93 -30.51
C ILE A 122 4.10 9.84 -29.00
N ASN A 123 3.58 8.72 -28.51
CA ASN A 123 3.52 8.47 -27.07
C ASN A 123 4.94 8.24 -26.54
N TYR A 124 5.30 8.91 -25.46
CA TYR A 124 6.58 8.74 -24.78
C TYR A 124 6.34 8.17 -23.39
N ALA A 125 6.65 6.90 -23.20
CA ALA A 125 6.43 6.24 -21.92
C ALA A 125 7.42 6.77 -20.85
N GLN A 126 6.88 7.17 -19.70
CA GLN A 126 7.69 7.47 -18.52
C GLN A 126 7.01 6.89 -17.28
N GLY A 127 7.76 6.22 -16.42
CA GLY A 127 7.20 5.59 -15.22
C GLY A 127 6.62 6.62 -14.23
N ARG A 128 5.40 6.37 -13.78
CA ARG A 128 4.69 7.11 -12.72
C ARG A 128 4.33 6.14 -11.59
N THR A 129 5.34 5.75 -10.82
CA THR A 129 5.25 4.73 -9.77
C THR A 129 6.57 4.76 -8.98
N PHE A 130 6.58 4.24 -7.74
CA PHE A 130 7.86 3.94 -7.09
C PHE A 130 8.66 3.00 -7.99
N GLY A 131 9.95 3.30 -8.18
CA GLY A 131 10.78 2.65 -9.19
C GLY A 131 10.89 3.46 -10.49
N GLY A 132 9.93 4.35 -10.74
CA GLY A 132 9.86 5.20 -11.94
C GLY A 132 10.01 4.37 -13.21
N SER A 133 10.83 4.81 -14.14
CA SER A 133 11.06 4.08 -15.39
C SER A 133 11.78 2.72 -15.18
N SER A 134 12.45 2.47 -14.06
CA SER A 134 13.03 1.14 -13.80
C SER A 134 11.97 0.06 -13.53
N ALA A 135 10.77 0.45 -13.09
CA ALA A 135 9.61 -0.43 -12.95
C ALA A 135 8.92 -0.77 -14.30
N ARG A 136 9.39 -0.17 -15.41
CA ARG A 136 8.75 -0.30 -16.74
C ARG A 136 9.70 -0.55 -17.91
N ASN A 137 10.99 -0.25 -17.75
CA ASN A 137 11.99 -0.40 -18.81
C ASN A 137 12.17 -1.85 -19.24
N LEU A 138 13.00 -2.12 -20.25
CA LEU A 138 13.32 -3.46 -20.76
C LEU A 138 14.26 -4.29 -19.86
N MET A 139 14.63 -3.80 -18.67
CA MET A 139 15.57 -4.39 -17.71
C MET A 139 17.01 -4.57 -18.20
N MET A 140 17.29 -4.35 -19.49
CA MET A 140 18.65 -4.37 -20.03
C MET A 140 19.53 -3.35 -19.30
N LEU A 141 20.69 -3.83 -18.85
CA LEU A 141 21.70 -3.00 -18.21
C LEU A 141 23.03 -3.18 -18.94
N ASN A 142 23.60 -2.04 -19.36
CA ASN A 142 24.99 -1.93 -19.78
C ASN A 142 25.64 -0.76 -19.03
N ARG A 143 26.95 -0.62 -19.26
CA ARG A 143 27.69 0.57 -18.86
C ARG A 143 28.18 1.32 -20.09
N PRO A 144 28.36 2.65 -19.99
CA PRO A 144 28.99 3.45 -21.04
C PRO A 144 30.41 2.98 -21.33
N THR A 145 30.94 3.38 -22.48
CA THR A 145 32.34 3.11 -22.81
C THR A 145 33.29 3.96 -21.98
N LYS A 146 34.57 3.54 -21.94
CA LYS A 146 35.60 4.29 -21.20
C LYS A 146 35.76 5.72 -21.75
N GLY A 147 35.78 5.85 -23.08
CA GLY A 147 35.83 7.13 -23.78
C GLY A 147 34.59 7.98 -23.50
N ALA A 148 33.39 7.40 -23.43
CA ALA A 148 32.17 8.14 -23.11
C ALA A 148 32.24 8.81 -21.73
N TYR A 149 32.73 8.10 -20.70
CA TYR A 149 32.93 8.67 -19.37
C TYR A 149 34.04 9.71 -19.32
N GLN A 150 35.14 9.51 -20.05
CA GLN A 150 36.17 10.56 -20.19
C GLN A 150 35.58 11.83 -20.83
N HIS A 151 34.79 11.66 -21.89
CA HIS A 151 34.13 12.77 -22.55
C HIS A 151 33.16 13.54 -21.62
N TRP A 152 32.44 12.82 -20.75
CA TRP A 152 31.66 13.44 -19.67
C TRP A 152 32.55 14.25 -18.73
N ALA A 153 33.64 13.65 -18.22
CA ALA A 153 34.57 14.30 -17.30
C ALA A 153 35.13 15.60 -17.86
N ASP A 154 35.51 15.61 -19.14
CA ASP A 154 36.08 16.79 -19.81
C ASP A 154 35.03 17.89 -20.03
N LYS A 155 33.81 17.50 -20.41
CA LYS A 155 32.68 18.41 -20.63
C LYS A 155 32.27 19.12 -19.35
N VAL A 156 32.25 18.41 -18.22
CA VAL A 156 31.82 18.96 -16.93
C VAL A 156 32.98 19.53 -16.11
N GLY A 157 34.22 19.24 -16.49
CA GLY A 157 35.43 19.67 -15.79
C GLY A 157 35.67 18.92 -14.47
N ASP A 158 35.26 17.66 -14.37
CA ASP A 158 35.38 16.84 -13.15
C ASP A 158 35.81 15.40 -13.47
N GLN A 159 37.05 15.08 -13.11
CA GLN A 159 37.66 13.77 -13.39
C GLN A 159 37.07 12.61 -12.60
N ALA A 160 36.18 12.86 -11.65
CA ALA A 160 35.47 11.76 -11.01
C ALA A 160 34.42 11.10 -11.91
N TYR A 161 34.10 11.71 -13.05
CA TYR A 161 33.26 11.11 -14.08
C TYR A 161 34.04 10.19 -15.05
N THR A 162 35.35 10.03 -14.88
CA THR A 162 36.14 9.06 -15.66
C THR A 162 35.76 7.63 -15.34
N TRP A 163 36.06 6.70 -16.26
CA TRP A 163 35.70 5.29 -16.13
C TRP A 163 36.15 4.67 -14.80
N ASP A 164 37.42 4.83 -14.41
CA ASP A 164 37.95 4.19 -13.21
C ASP A 164 37.22 4.65 -11.94
N ASN A 165 36.87 5.94 -11.86
CA ASN A 165 36.12 6.50 -10.74
C ASN A 165 34.63 6.10 -10.78
N MET A 166 34.01 6.14 -11.97
CA MET A 166 32.62 5.78 -12.15
C MET A 166 32.38 4.27 -11.99
N LEU A 167 33.36 3.42 -12.29
CA LEU A 167 33.27 1.97 -12.12
C LEU A 167 33.01 1.61 -10.65
N GLU A 168 33.66 2.31 -9.71
CA GLU A 168 33.43 2.11 -8.28
C GLU A 168 31.99 2.42 -7.88
N PHE A 169 31.37 3.46 -8.44
CA PHE A 169 29.95 3.76 -8.20
C PHE A 169 29.02 2.76 -8.90
N ASN A 170 29.35 2.37 -10.13
CA ASN A 170 28.63 1.34 -10.88
C ASN A 170 28.58 -0.02 -10.16
N LYS A 171 29.62 -0.35 -9.39
CA LYS A 171 29.71 -1.59 -8.61
C LYS A 171 28.85 -1.59 -7.35
N ARG A 172 28.54 -0.42 -6.76
CA ARG A 172 27.83 -0.30 -5.47
C ARG A 172 26.34 -0.65 -5.54
N SER A 173 25.73 -0.42 -6.69
CA SER A 173 24.30 -0.64 -6.87
C SER A 173 23.97 -2.10 -7.21
N VAL A 174 24.90 -2.83 -7.85
CA VAL A 174 24.59 -4.07 -8.57
C VAL A 174 25.17 -5.30 -7.88
N GLN A 175 24.34 -6.32 -7.70
CA GLN A 175 24.74 -7.70 -7.41
C GLN A 175 24.55 -8.54 -8.67
N PHE A 176 25.66 -8.98 -9.25
CA PHE A 176 25.62 -9.90 -10.39
C PHE A 176 25.53 -11.35 -9.92
N SER A 177 24.56 -12.07 -10.45
CA SER A 177 24.34 -13.48 -10.18
C SER A 177 24.46 -14.29 -11.46
N ASP A 178 25.54 -15.07 -11.55
CA ASP A 178 25.76 -16.00 -12.64
C ASP A 178 24.72 -17.14 -12.60
N ASN A 179 23.85 -17.17 -13.60
CA ASN A 179 22.86 -18.22 -13.80
C ASN A 179 23.05 -18.94 -15.15
N THR A 180 24.25 -18.90 -15.73
CA THR A 180 24.54 -19.47 -17.05
C THR A 180 24.27 -20.96 -17.14
N HIS A 181 24.37 -21.70 -16.02
CA HIS A 181 23.98 -23.11 -15.93
C HIS A 181 22.50 -23.37 -16.23
N ARG A 182 21.63 -22.36 -16.13
CA ARG A 182 20.20 -22.45 -16.49
C ARG A 182 19.95 -22.18 -17.97
N ARG A 183 20.96 -21.75 -18.71
CA ARG A 183 20.88 -21.44 -20.14
C ARG A 183 21.41 -22.63 -20.96
N PRO A 184 20.99 -22.77 -22.23
CA PRO A 184 21.59 -23.76 -23.11
C PRO A 184 23.10 -23.55 -23.20
N ALA A 185 23.90 -24.63 -23.11
CA ALA A 185 25.38 -24.60 -23.01
C ALA A 185 26.11 -23.80 -24.10
N ASN A 186 25.40 -23.53 -25.17
CA ASN A 186 25.91 -23.12 -26.45
C ASN A 186 25.46 -21.60 -26.63
N ALA A 187 24.66 -21.06 -25.69
CA ALA A 187 24.21 -19.67 -25.49
C ALA A 187 24.72 -19.11 -24.15
N THR A 188 25.91 -19.55 -23.76
CA THR A 188 26.62 -19.10 -22.58
C THR A 188 27.35 -17.79 -22.89
N PRO A 189 27.07 -16.70 -22.17
CA PRO A 189 27.79 -15.44 -22.32
C PRO A 189 29.24 -15.55 -21.87
N LEU A 190 30.09 -14.67 -22.40
CA LEU A 190 31.32 -14.29 -21.71
C LEU A 190 30.95 -13.26 -20.64
N ASP A 191 31.76 -13.20 -19.58
CA ASP A 191 31.62 -12.21 -18.52
C ASP A 191 32.97 -11.76 -17.97
N ASP A 192 32.98 -10.56 -17.41
CA ASP A 192 34.11 -10.01 -16.68
C ASP A 192 33.72 -9.75 -15.22
N ALA A 193 34.02 -10.71 -14.34
CA ALA A 193 33.70 -10.60 -12.93
C ALA A 193 34.39 -9.40 -12.24
N SER A 194 35.50 -8.89 -12.79
CA SER A 194 36.26 -7.77 -12.19
C SER A 194 35.50 -6.45 -12.18
N VAL A 195 34.44 -6.36 -12.99
CA VAL A 195 33.60 -5.17 -13.11
C VAL A 195 32.41 -5.18 -12.14
N PHE A 196 32.33 -6.18 -11.27
CA PHE A 196 31.37 -6.26 -10.17
C PHE A 196 32.07 -6.21 -8.82
N SER A 197 31.33 -5.89 -7.78
CA SER A 197 31.81 -5.97 -6.39
C SER A 197 31.55 -7.38 -5.87
N GLU A 198 32.51 -7.97 -5.15
CA GLU A 198 32.29 -9.25 -4.44
C GLU A 198 31.17 -9.15 -3.40
N LYS A 199 31.01 -7.97 -2.76
CA LYS A 199 29.95 -7.73 -1.78
C LYS A 199 28.57 -7.62 -2.43
N GLY A 200 28.52 -7.24 -3.72
CA GLY A 200 27.29 -6.89 -4.42
C GLY A 200 26.61 -5.62 -3.90
N GLY A 201 25.54 -5.23 -4.57
CA GLY A 201 24.62 -4.16 -4.18
C GLY A 201 23.16 -4.61 -4.30
N PRO A 202 22.18 -3.82 -3.85
CA PRO A 202 20.80 -4.29 -3.72
C PRO A 202 20.10 -4.68 -5.03
N LEU A 203 20.56 -4.17 -6.18
CA LEU A 203 19.96 -4.44 -7.49
C LEU A 203 20.54 -5.72 -8.09
N HIS A 204 19.71 -6.73 -8.29
CA HIS A 204 20.11 -7.97 -8.92
C HIS A 204 20.28 -7.78 -10.42
N LEU A 205 21.34 -8.38 -10.95
CA LEU A 205 21.64 -8.44 -12.37
C LEU A 205 21.96 -9.89 -12.74
N THR A 206 21.28 -10.40 -13.75
CA THR A 206 21.47 -11.78 -14.22
C THR A 206 21.11 -11.90 -15.70
N TYR A 207 21.36 -13.04 -16.32
CA TYR A 207 20.85 -13.29 -17.66
C TYR A 207 19.42 -13.83 -17.60
N PRO A 208 18.55 -13.52 -18.57
CA PRO A 208 17.29 -14.24 -18.70
C PRO A 208 17.55 -15.75 -18.78
N SER A 209 16.75 -16.55 -18.06
CA SER A 209 16.91 -18.00 -18.03
C SER A 209 16.50 -18.67 -19.35
N TYR A 210 15.77 -17.94 -20.20
CA TYR A 210 15.31 -18.41 -21.50
C TYR A 210 16.02 -17.67 -22.63
N VAL A 211 16.36 -18.42 -23.67
CA VAL A 211 16.97 -17.92 -24.90
C VAL A 211 16.05 -18.26 -26.07
N PHE A 212 15.68 -17.26 -26.85
CA PHE A 212 14.88 -17.49 -28.04
C PHE A 212 15.71 -18.18 -29.13
N PRO A 213 15.15 -19.17 -29.87
CA PRO A 213 15.91 -19.93 -30.86
C PRO A 213 16.63 -19.08 -31.92
N VAL A 214 16.01 -18.01 -32.41
CA VAL A 214 16.61 -17.13 -33.43
C VAL A 214 17.75 -16.27 -32.89
N SER A 215 17.82 -16.04 -31.57
CA SER A 215 18.98 -15.38 -30.93
C SER A 215 20.28 -16.16 -31.20
N TRP A 216 20.19 -17.48 -31.40
CA TRP A 216 21.31 -18.30 -31.83
C TRP A 216 21.86 -17.93 -33.19
N ASP A 217 20.93 -17.75 -34.13
CA ASP A 217 21.24 -17.49 -35.51
C ASP A 217 21.77 -16.06 -35.66
N ALA A 218 21.27 -15.15 -34.83
CA ALA A 218 21.75 -13.77 -34.76
C ALA A 218 23.25 -13.70 -34.47
N ILE A 219 23.78 -14.55 -33.57
CA ILE A 219 25.23 -14.59 -33.29
C ILE A 219 26.03 -14.92 -34.55
N LYS A 220 25.66 -16.01 -35.23
CA LYS A 220 26.32 -16.43 -36.47
C LYS A 220 26.23 -15.34 -37.54
N ALA A 221 25.10 -14.64 -37.60
CA ALA A 221 24.91 -13.55 -38.53
C ALA A 221 25.77 -12.33 -38.19
N PHE A 222 25.89 -11.96 -36.92
CA PHE A 222 26.79 -10.91 -36.46
C PHE A 222 28.25 -11.25 -36.80
N GLU A 223 28.70 -12.47 -36.51
CA GLU A 223 30.06 -12.92 -36.84
C GLU A 223 30.34 -12.93 -38.34
N ALA A 224 29.37 -13.38 -39.15
CA ALA A 224 29.49 -13.44 -40.60
C ALA A 224 29.69 -12.07 -41.25
N VAL A 225 29.17 -11.00 -40.63
CA VAL A 225 29.36 -9.62 -41.10
C VAL A 225 30.46 -8.86 -40.36
N GLY A 226 31.24 -9.56 -39.53
CA GLY A 226 32.48 -9.05 -38.92
C GLY A 226 32.37 -8.51 -37.50
N PHE A 227 31.22 -8.63 -36.82
CA PHE A 227 31.14 -8.29 -35.39
C PHE A 227 31.92 -9.31 -34.57
N LYS A 228 32.67 -8.81 -33.58
CA LYS A 228 33.40 -9.65 -32.63
C LYS A 228 32.62 -9.78 -31.33
N GLN A 229 32.71 -10.94 -30.68
CA GLN A 229 32.16 -11.10 -29.34
C GLN A 229 32.92 -10.20 -28.36
N ILE A 230 32.19 -9.47 -27.51
CA ILE A 230 32.79 -8.68 -26.43
C ILE A 230 32.77 -9.46 -25.12
N PRO A 231 33.61 -9.08 -24.12
CA PRO A 231 33.58 -9.71 -22.80
C PRO A 231 32.24 -9.54 -22.11
N SER A 232 31.69 -8.32 -22.05
CA SER A 232 30.35 -8.03 -21.51
C SER A 232 29.97 -6.57 -21.80
N PHE A 233 28.67 -6.27 -21.93
CA PHE A 233 28.19 -4.89 -22.06
C PHE A 233 28.39 -4.03 -20.80
N THR A 234 28.81 -4.63 -19.68
CA THR A 234 29.16 -3.92 -18.44
C THR A 234 30.66 -3.67 -18.26
N ALA A 235 31.49 -4.09 -19.23
CA ALA A 235 32.96 -4.00 -19.15
C ALA A 235 33.56 -2.69 -19.68
N GLY A 236 32.72 -1.72 -20.05
CA GLY A 236 33.18 -0.44 -20.62
C GLY A 236 33.56 -0.51 -22.09
N VAL A 237 33.12 -1.57 -22.77
CA VAL A 237 33.29 -1.80 -24.21
C VAL A 237 31.92 -2.19 -24.76
N LEU A 238 31.49 -1.54 -25.84
CA LEU A 238 30.20 -1.84 -26.49
C LEU A 238 30.36 -2.37 -27.92
N GLN A 239 31.38 -1.94 -28.66
CA GLN A 239 31.58 -2.31 -30.07
C GLN A 239 31.79 -3.83 -30.24
N GLY A 240 30.91 -4.47 -31.00
CA GLY A 240 30.84 -5.92 -31.11
C GLY A 240 29.49 -6.47 -30.66
N TRP A 241 29.38 -7.79 -30.50
CA TRP A 241 28.16 -8.48 -30.10
C TRP A 241 28.28 -9.12 -28.71
N GLY A 242 27.16 -9.22 -28.00
CA GLY A 242 27.09 -9.81 -26.67
C GLY A 242 25.68 -10.17 -26.25
N TRP A 243 25.55 -10.88 -25.13
CA TRP A 243 24.27 -11.17 -24.49
C TRP A 243 23.92 -10.08 -23.49
N TRP A 244 22.64 -9.75 -23.41
CA TRP A 244 22.13 -8.74 -22.48
C TRP A 244 22.00 -9.29 -21.07
N GLN A 245 22.56 -8.55 -20.12
CA GLN A 245 22.28 -8.71 -18.70
C GLN A 245 21.02 -7.90 -18.33
N PHE A 246 20.20 -8.48 -17.49
CA PHE A 246 18.88 -7.99 -17.11
C PHE A 246 18.80 -7.75 -15.61
N SER A 247 18.18 -6.65 -15.21
CA SER A 247 17.81 -6.39 -13.81
C SER A 247 16.63 -7.27 -13.39
N ILE A 248 16.94 -8.54 -13.11
CA ILE A 248 15.99 -9.59 -12.71
C ILE A 248 16.53 -10.23 -11.44
N ASN A 249 15.65 -10.45 -10.46
CA ASN A 249 15.99 -11.23 -9.29
C ASN A 249 16.07 -12.73 -9.70
N PRO A 250 17.24 -13.38 -9.57
CA PRO A 250 17.45 -14.75 -10.04
C PRO A 250 16.70 -15.82 -9.22
N GLU A 251 16.24 -15.48 -8.01
CA GLU A 251 15.48 -16.36 -7.13
C GLU A 251 13.99 -16.31 -7.47
N THR A 252 13.46 -15.14 -7.84
CA THR A 252 12.03 -14.97 -8.16
C THR A 252 11.74 -15.01 -9.66
N GLY A 253 12.75 -14.80 -10.51
CA GLY A 253 12.58 -14.67 -11.97
C GLY A 253 11.86 -13.39 -12.41
N LEU A 254 11.62 -12.46 -11.48
CA LEU A 254 10.89 -11.21 -11.72
C LEU A 254 11.83 -10.03 -11.91
N ARG A 255 11.30 -8.95 -12.51
CA ARG A 255 11.96 -7.66 -12.58
C ARG A 255 12.52 -7.26 -11.21
N ASP A 256 13.73 -6.73 -11.22
CA ASP A 256 14.29 -5.98 -10.10
C ASP A 256 14.48 -4.51 -10.52
N SER A 257 13.73 -3.62 -9.86
CA SER A 257 13.68 -2.16 -10.09
C SER A 257 14.29 -1.40 -8.92
N SER A 258 14.42 -0.07 -9.00
CA SER A 258 14.92 0.71 -7.85
C SER A 258 14.00 0.65 -6.63
N GLU A 259 12.73 0.33 -6.84
CA GLU A 259 11.76 0.14 -5.77
C GLU A 259 12.03 -1.18 -5.05
N SER A 260 12.06 -2.29 -5.78
CA SER A 260 12.22 -3.63 -5.19
C SER A 260 13.61 -3.85 -4.61
N SER A 261 14.62 -3.18 -5.16
CA SER A 261 16.01 -3.26 -4.69
C SER A 261 16.35 -2.22 -3.62
N PHE A 262 16.09 -0.92 -3.83
CA PHE A 262 16.54 0.10 -2.87
C PHE A 262 15.42 0.49 -1.89
N LEU A 263 14.21 0.76 -2.40
CA LEU A 263 13.13 1.23 -1.55
C LEU A 263 12.69 0.13 -0.58
N GLN A 264 12.36 -1.07 -1.04
CA GLN A 264 11.93 -2.17 -0.17
C GLN A 264 12.96 -2.51 0.90
N HIS A 265 14.26 -2.51 0.56
CA HIS A 265 15.34 -2.72 1.54
C HIS A 265 15.49 -1.59 2.58
N SER A 266 14.89 -0.43 2.34
CA SER A 266 14.93 0.74 3.22
C SER A 266 13.60 1.07 3.89
N LEU A 267 12.48 0.49 3.42
CA LEU A 267 11.20 0.60 4.10
C LEU A 267 11.30 0.02 5.51
N GLY A 268 10.79 0.73 6.50
CA GLY A 268 10.89 0.36 7.92
C GLY A 268 12.18 0.82 8.62
N ARG A 269 13.19 1.33 7.90
CA ARG A 269 14.35 1.99 8.54
C ARG A 269 13.90 3.30 9.21
N PRO A 270 14.38 3.59 10.44
CA PRO A 270 14.14 4.89 11.07
C PRO A 270 14.63 6.04 10.18
N GLY A 271 13.85 7.11 10.09
CA GLY A 271 14.22 8.32 9.36
C GLY A 271 13.72 8.39 7.92
N LEU A 272 13.31 7.28 7.27
CA LEU A 272 12.66 7.35 5.96
C LEU A 272 11.14 7.51 6.11
N THR A 273 10.57 8.49 5.43
CA THR A 273 9.12 8.67 5.31
C THR A 273 8.74 8.84 3.85
N THR A 274 7.82 8.03 3.36
CA THR A 274 7.43 7.95 1.95
C THR A 274 6.03 8.51 1.74
N TYR A 275 5.85 9.36 0.75
CA TYR A 275 4.59 9.96 0.37
C TYR A 275 4.20 9.38 -0.99
N ILE A 276 3.41 8.32 -0.95
CA ILE A 276 2.84 7.66 -2.14
C ILE A 276 1.77 8.56 -2.77
N ASN A 277 1.53 8.41 -4.08
CA ASN A 277 0.38 9.03 -4.74
C ASN A 277 0.32 10.56 -4.55
N SER A 278 1.50 11.19 -4.46
CA SER A 278 1.73 12.56 -4.02
C SER A 278 2.50 13.34 -5.09
N MET A 279 1.84 14.28 -5.74
CA MET A 279 2.42 15.09 -6.81
C MET A 279 2.99 16.39 -6.25
N VAL A 280 4.28 16.63 -6.45
CA VAL A 280 4.89 17.93 -6.11
C VAL A 280 4.45 18.98 -7.13
N ARG A 281 3.88 20.09 -6.64
CA ARG A 281 3.39 21.19 -7.48
C ARG A 281 4.44 22.26 -7.73
N LYS A 282 5.24 22.57 -6.72
CA LYS A 282 6.30 23.60 -6.80
C LYS A 282 7.30 23.47 -5.65
N ILE A 283 8.50 23.99 -5.86
CA ILE A 283 9.53 24.20 -4.83
C ILE A 283 9.26 25.53 -4.13
N LEU A 284 9.49 25.56 -2.82
CA LEU A 284 9.32 26.74 -1.96
C LEU A 284 10.67 27.39 -1.72
N PHE A 285 10.72 28.72 -1.74
CA PHE A 285 11.94 29.49 -1.56
C PHE A 285 11.85 30.55 -0.47
N SER A 286 12.98 30.79 0.19
CA SER A 286 13.26 32.01 0.95
C SER A 286 14.44 32.72 0.26
N GLY A 287 14.16 33.81 -0.47
CA GLY A 287 15.12 34.35 -1.43
C GLY A 287 15.46 33.33 -2.51
N THR A 288 16.74 32.98 -2.65
CA THR A 288 17.22 31.93 -3.57
C THR A 288 17.48 30.58 -2.89
N ARG A 289 17.10 30.43 -1.61
CA ARG A 289 17.27 29.18 -0.86
C ARG A 289 16.01 28.33 -0.95
N ALA A 290 16.13 27.11 -1.46
CA ALA A 290 15.04 26.13 -1.40
C ALA A 290 14.81 25.69 0.05
N VAL A 291 13.56 25.76 0.50
CA VAL A 291 13.15 25.45 1.88
C VAL A 291 12.14 24.33 1.99
N GLY A 292 11.65 23.80 0.86
CA GLY A 292 10.63 22.76 0.85
C GLY A 292 9.91 22.66 -0.48
N VAL A 293 8.78 21.95 -0.47
CA VAL A 293 7.90 21.75 -1.62
C VAL A 293 6.44 21.79 -1.21
N THR A 294 5.57 22.19 -2.13
CA THR A 294 4.12 22.03 -1.99
C THR A 294 3.68 20.77 -2.74
N ILE A 295 2.85 19.96 -2.09
CA ILE A 295 2.40 18.65 -2.55
C ILE A 295 0.88 18.63 -2.68
N ASP A 296 0.39 17.94 -3.69
CA ASP A 296 -1.01 17.55 -3.86
C ASP A 296 -1.15 16.02 -3.76
N ASN A 297 -2.19 15.54 -3.10
CA ASN A 297 -2.48 14.11 -2.93
C ASN A 297 -3.98 13.86 -3.16
N TYR A 298 -4.33 13.39 -4.36
CA TYR A 298 -5.68 12.94 -4.77
C TYR A 298 -6.88 13.68 -4.14
N GLY A 299 -6.95 14.99 -4.32
CA GLY A 299 -8.10 15.80 -3.90
C GLY A 299 -8.11 16.20 -2.42
N GLN A 300 -7.02 15.96 -1.69
CA GLN A 300 -6.76 16.62 -0.42
C GLN A 300 -6.29 18.06 -0.62
N GLN A 301 -6.34 18.87 0.44
CA GLN A 301 -5.76 20.20 0.40
C GLN A 301 -4.25 20.11 0.21
N ALA A 302 -3.70 20.94 -0.69
CA ALA A 302 -2.27 21.01 -0.89
C ALA A 302 -1.56 21.41 0.41
N PHE A 303 -0.44 20.74 0.70
CA PHE A 303 0.32 20.90 1.94
C PHE A 303 1.82 20.99 1.65
N ASN A 304 2.60 21.46 2.62
CA ASN A 304 4.02 21.76 2.45
C ASN A 304 4.90 20.81 3.24
N LEU A 305 5.89 20.23 2.58
CA LEU A 305 7.00 19.56 3.25
C LEU A 305 8.23 20.45 3.18
N THR A 306 8.79 20.78 4.34
CA THR A 306 9.97 21.65 4.44
C THR A 306 11.24 20.84 4.66
N ALA A 307 12.36 21.34 4.14
CA ALA A 307 13.67 20.72 4.23
C ALA A 307 14.61 21.60 5.05
N ARG A 308 15.20 21.06 6.12
CA ARG A 308 16.23 21.74 6.93
C ARG A 308 17.54 21.85 6.18
N LYS A 309 17.92 20.81 5.43
CA LYS A 309 19.22 20.70 4.75
C LYS A 309 19.12 20.91 3.25
N GLU A 310 18.36 20.11 2.51
CA GLU A 310 18.35 20.18 1.04
C GLU A 310 17.06 19.60 0.45
N VAL A 311 16.56 20.23 -0.62
CA VAL A 311 15.56 19.63 -1.51
C VAL A 311 16.32 18.94 -2.64
N ILE A 312 16.01 17.67 -2.89
CA ILE A 312 16.66 16.83 -3.91
C ILE A 312 15.60 16.45 -4.95
N VAL A 313 15.83 16.79 -6.21
CA VAL A 313 14.89 16.51 -7.31
C VAL A 313 15.39 15.30 -8.11
N ALA A 314 14.49 14.36 -8.30
CA ALA A 314 14.68 13.10 -9.03
C ALA A 314 13.42 12.74 -9.84
N ALA A 315 12.72 13.74 -10.40
CA ALA A 315 11.46 13.57 -11.12
C ALA A 315 11.64 13.06 -12.57
N GLY A 316 12.88 12.98 -13.05
CA GLY A 316 13.24 12.44 -14.36
C GLY A 316 13.21 13.46 -15.49
N LEU A 317 13.54 12.97 -16.69
CA LEU A 317 13.80 13.77 -17.90
C LEU A 317 12.80 14.90 -18.16
N TRP A 318 11.49 14.62 -18.15
CA TRP A 318 10.47 15.61 -18.48
C TRP A 318 10.00 16.41 -17.26
N ASN A 319 9.81 15.76 -16.12
CA ASN A 319 9.20 16.39 -14.94
C ASN A 319 10.16 17.25 -14.13
N THR A 320 11.47 16.95 -14.13
CA THR A 320 12.44 17.75 -13.39
C THR A 320 12.52 19.19 -13.93
N PRO A 321 12.77 19.44 -15.23
CA PRO A 321 12.79 20.80 -15.73
C PRO A 321 11.42 21.46 -15.69
N GLN A 322 10.32 20.70 -15.80
CA GLN A 322 8.98 21.23 -15.66
C GLN A 322 8.78 21.80 -14.25
N LEU A 323 9.14 21.02 -13.23
CA LEU A 323 9.08 21.42 -11.83
C LEU A 323 9.96 22.64 -11.54
N LEU A 324 11.17 22.71 -12.12
CA LEU A 324 12.01 23.90 -11.99
C LEU A 324 11.33 25.14 -12.58
N MET A 325 10.80 25.05 -13.81
CA MET A 325 10.16 26.19 -14.48
C MET A 325 8.94 26.69 -13.70
N VAL A 326 8.02 25.81 -13.31
CA VAL A 326 6.83 26.20 -12.51
C VAL A 326 7.19 26.75 -11.12
N SER A 327 8.43 26.51 -10.67
CA SER A 327 8.97 27.02 -9.41
C SER A 327 9.79 28.31 -9.59
N GLY A 328 9.90 28.85 -10.81
CA GLY A 328 10.63 30.09 -11.09
C GLY A 328 12.10 29.91 -11.47
N ILE A 329 12.56 28.71 -11.79
CA ILE A 329 13.92 28.42 -12.25
C ILE A 329 13.87 27.99 -13.72
N GLY A 330 14.38 28.82 -14.62
CA GLY A 330 14.38 28.51 -16.06
C GLY A 330 14.54 29.74 -16.96
N PRO A 331 14.26 29.63 -18.27
CA PRO A 331 14.38 30.74 -19.19
C PRO A 331 13.43 31.89 -18.83
N LYS A 332 13.98 33.08 -18.54
CA LYS A 332 13.20 34.26 -18.14
C LYS A 332 12.02 34.58 -19.07
N GLU A 333 12.20 34.41 -20.38
CA GLU A 333 11.13 34.66 -21.36
C GLU A 333 9.97 33.68 -21.19
N THR A 334 10.25 32.39 -21.04
CA THR A 334 9.23 31.35 -20.80
C THR A 334 8.50 31.59 -19.48
N LEU A 335 9.22 31.91 -18.41
CA LEU A 335 8.62 32.19 -17.11
C LEU A 335 7.68 33.41 -17.17
N GLY A 336 8.09 34.45 -17.90
CA GLY A 336 7.28 35.65 -18.11
C GLY A 336 5.98 35.40 -18.88
N LYS A 337 5.94 34.42 -19.79
CA LYS A 337 4.71 34.06 -20.55
C LYS A 337 3.59 33.51 -19.67
N PHE A 338 3.92 33.00 -18.48
CA PHE A 338 2.97 32.38 -17.55
C PHE A 338 2.91 33.11 -16.19
N ASP A 339 3.41 34.36 -16.14
CA ASP A 339 3.43 35.20 -14.94
C ASP A 339 4.14 34.54 -13.73
N ILE A 340 5.19 33.76 -14.00
CA ILE A 340 5.95 33.05 -12.96
C ILE A 340 7.13 33.93 -12.49
N PRO A 341 7.22 34.27 -11.19
CA PRO A 341 8.35 35.03 -10.67
C PRO A 341 9.69 34.30 -10.86
N VAL A 342 10.70 35.02 -11.34
CA VAL A 342 12.02 34.45 -11.58
C VAL A 342 12.81 34.37 -10.28
N VAL A 343 13.15 33.16 -9.86
CA VAL A 343 14.09 32.84 -8.77
C VAL A 343 15.51 32.76 -9.30
N SER A 344 15.70 32.04 -10.42
CA SER A 344 16.99 31.95 -11.12
C SER A 344 16.76 31.84 -12.63
N ASN A 345 17.47 32.67 -13.40
CA ASN A 345 17.39 32.68 -14.85
C ASN A 345 18.40 31.69 -15.44
N LEU A 346 17.96 30.45 -15.68
CA LEU A 346 18.79 29.39 -16.26
C LEU A 346 18.23 29.01 -17.62
N GLN A 347 18.89 29.46 -18.69
CA GLN A 347 18.44 29.23 -20.08
C GLN A 347 18.49 27.76 -20.48
N GLY A 348 19.36 26.97 -19.85
CA GLY A 348 19.49 25.54 -20.12
C GLY A 348 18.34 24.65 -19.63
N VAL A 349 17.47 25.14 -18.73
CA VAL A 349 16.38 24.30 -18.18
C VAL A 349 15.43 23.91 -19.32
N GLY A 350 15.28 22.60 -19.53
CA GLY A 350 14.47 22.01 -20.60
C GLY A 350 15.11 22.08 -21.99
N GLN A 351 16.35 22.56 -22.14
CA GLN A 351 17.01 22.73 -23.44
C GLN A 351 18.14 21.72 -23.65
N GLY A 352 18.52 21.48 -24.90
CA GLY A 352 19.67 20.64 -25.24
C GLY A 352 19.49 19.15 -24.95
N ILE A 353 18.24 18.69 -24.90
CA ILE A 353 17.90 17.31 -24.56
C ILE A 353 18.53 16.37 -25.58
N HIS A 354 19.26 15.39 -25.09
CA HIS A 354 19.82 14.35 -25.94
C HIS A 354 18.98 13.10 -25.76
N ASP A 355 18.21 12.75 -26.77
CA ASP A 355 17.46 11.51 -26.83
C ASP A 355 17.51 10.97 -28.26
N SER A 356 17.25 9.68 -28.41
CA SER A 356 17.29 9.02 -29.70
C SER A 356 16.04 8.18 -29.94
N ALA A 357 15.79 7.88 -31.21
CA ALA A 357 14.68 7.02 -31.63
C ALA A 357 15.17 5.63 -32.05
N ALA A 358 14.27 4.65 -31.99
CA ALA A 358 14.37 3.45 -32.81
C ALA A 358 13.86 3.72 -34.22
N VAL A 359 14.58 3.17 -35.20
CA VAL A 359 14.25 3.28 -36.63
C VAL A 359 13.71 1.98 -37.23
N HIS A 360 13.40 0.98 -36.39
CA HIS A 360 12.89 -0.36 -36.71
C HIS A 360 13.48 -1.03 -37.97
N GLY A 361 14.26 -2.08 -37.80
CA GLY A 361 14.84 -2.81 -38.94
C GLY A 361 13.97 -3.95 -39.48
N PRO A 362 14.55 -4.81 -40.33
CA PRO A 362 13.81 -5.80 -41.06
C PRO A 362 13.10 -6.82 -40.15
N MET A 363 11.88 -7.20 -40.53
CA MET A 363 11.06 -8.22 -39.87
C MET A 363 10.83 -9.41 -40.81
N TRP A 364 10.97 -10.62 -40.27
CA TRP A 364 10.83 -11.88 -41.00
C TRP A 364 10.00 -12.89 -40.23
N GLU A 365 9.27 -13.74 -40.95
CA GLU A 365 8.75 -15.00 -40.39
C GLU A 365 9.95 -15.91 -40.08
N ILE A 366 9.90 -16.65 -38.96
CA ILE A 366 11.00 -17.50 -38.50
C ILE A 366 10.55 -18.91 -38.15
N LYS A 367 11.47 -19.86 -38.31
CA LYS A 367 11.37 -21.23 -37.83
C LYS A 367 11.76 -21.26 -36.35
N GLY A 368 10.76 -21.41 -35.48
CA GLY A 368 10.93 -21.40 -34.03
C GLY A 368 9.75 -20.70 -33.37
N ILE A 369 9.75 -20.64 -32.05
CA ILE A 369 8.73 -19.94 -31.27
C ILE A 369 9.19 -18.49 -31.00
N SER A 370 8.33 -17.51 -31.27
CA SER A 370 8.54 -16.10 -30.89
C SER A 370 7.61 -15.72 -29.73
N MET A 371 7.62 -14.44 -29.32
CA MET A 371 6.69 -13.92 -28.31
C MET A 371 5.23 -14.22 -28.66
N GLY A 372 4.85 -14.08 -29.93
CA GLY A 372 3.48 -14.36 -30.40
C GLY A 372 3.06 -15.83 -30.25
N GLY A 373 4.02 -16.75 -30.42
CA GLY A 373 3.79 -18.18 -30.19
C GLY A 373 3.62 -18.52 -28.71
N TRP A 374 4.43 -17.93 -27.83
CA TRP A 374 4.29 -18.10 -26.38
C TRP A 374 3.03 -17.45 -25.79
N LYS A 375 2.40 -16.52 -26.51
CA LYS A 375 1.09 -15.95 -26.14
C LYS A 375 -0.11 -16.84 -26.46
N GLN A 376 0.08 -17.94 -27.21
CA GLN A 376 -1.01 -18.90 -27.46
C GLN A 376 -1.41 -19.59 -26.15
N PRO A 377 -2.70 -19.83 -25.88
CA PRO A 377 -3.17 -20.29 -24.57
C PRO A 377 -2.41 -21.51 -24.01
N ASP A 378 -2.25 -22.57 -24.82
CA ASP A 378 -1.57 -23.80 -24.38
C ASP A 378 -0.10 -23.55 -24.04
N LYS A 379 0.59 -22.77 -24.89
CA LYS A 379 2.01 -22.42 -24.69
C LYS A 379 2.22 -21.46 -23.53
N LEU A 380 1.29 -20.53 -23.33
CA LEU A 380 1.31 -19.63 -22.19
C LEU A 380 1.12 -20.42 -20.89
N GLN A 381 0.23 -21.41 -20.88
CA GLN A 381 0.04 -22.28 -19.71
C GLN A 381 1.31 -23.08 -19.39
N GLU A 382 1.97 -23.68 -20.40
CA GLU A 382 3.27 -24.34 -20.23
C GLU A 382 4.31 -23.37 -19.62
N ALA A 383 4.38 -22.15 -20.14
CA ALA A 383 5.29 -21.11 -19.66
C ALA A 383 4.99 -20.67 -18.21
N VAL A 384 3.71 -20.58 -17.82
CA VAL A 384 3.28 -20.24 -16.47
C VAL A 384 3.64 -21.36 -15.49
N ILE A 385 3.42 -22.63 -15.86
CA ILE A 385 3.78 -23.78 -15.02
C ILE A 385 5.29 -23.80 -14.77
N GLU A 386 6.09 -23.68 -15.84
CA GLU A 386 7.56 -23.66 -15.75
C GLU A 386 8.05 -22.51 -14.87
N PHE A 387 7.50 -21.31 -15.06
CA PHE A 387 7.85 -20.15 -14.23
C PHE A 387 7.47 -20.36 -12.76
N ASN A 388 6.26 -20.85 -12.48
CA ASN A 388 5.80 -21.02 -11.10
C ASN A 388 6.60 -22.09 -10.35
N GLN A 389 6.97 -23.19 -11.01
CA GLN A 389 7.72 -24.29 -10.41
C GLN A 389 9.22 -24.00 -10.26
N HIS A 390 9.83 -23.38 -11.29
CA HIS A 390 11.29 -23.32 -11.41
C HIS A 390 11.86 -21.90 -11.50
N LYS A 391 10.99 -20.88 -11.66
CA LYS A 391 11.39 -19.47 -11.88
C LYS A 391 12.24 -19.32 -13.15
N THR A 392 12.00 -20.20 -14.11
CA THR A 392 12.67 -20.28 -15.42
C THR A 392 11.68 -20.18 -16.57
N GLY A 393 12.18 -20.30 -17.79
CA GLY A 393 11.34 -20.36 -18.99
C GLY A 393 11.04 -18.99 -19.59
N PRO A 394 10.22 -18.96 -20.66
CA PRO A 394 10.06 -17.79 -21.52
C PRO A 394 9.46 -16.58 -20.80
N LEU A 395 8.78 -16.76 -19.66
CA LEU A 395 8.27 -15.64 -18.87
C LEU A 395 9.36 -14.76 -18.24
N THR A 396 10.59 -15.29 -18.13
CA THR A 396 11.76 -14.57 -17.62
C THR A 396 12.44 -13.67 -18.65
N ASN A 397 11.93 -13.60 -19.88
CA ASN A 397 12.55 -12.85 -20.96
C ASN A 397 11.56 -11.97 -21.71
N GLY A 398 11.93 -10.70 -21.94
CA GLY A 398 11.14 -9.70 -22.66
C GLY A 398 11.17 -9.80 -24.19
N GLY A 399 11.83 -10.81 -24.76
CA GLY A 399 11.98 -10.99 -26.20
C GLY A 399 13.23 -10.35 -26.80
N VAL A 400 14.26 -10.06 -26.00
CA VAL A 400 15.52 -9.44 -26.43
C VAL A 400 16.68 -10.06 -25.65
N ASP A 401 17.59 -10.77 -26.32
CA ASP A 401 18.60 -11.59 -25.61
C ASP A 401 20.02 -11.22 -26.01
N VAL A 402 20.20 -10.88 -27.28
CA VAL A 402 21.49 -10.66 -27.93
C VAL A 402 21.41 -9.42 -28.80
N GLY A 403 22.51 -8.68 -28.84
CA GLY A 403 22.63 -7.51 -29.69
C GLY A 403 24.08 -7.22 -30.04
N ALA A 404 24.26 -6.18 -30.86
CA ALA A 404 25.57 -5.69 -31.25
C ALA A 404 25.58 -4.17 -31.39
N PHE A 405 26.68 -3.53 -31.04
CA PHE A 405 26.91 -2.12 -31.34
C PHE A 405 27.97 -1.97 -32.44
N GLU A 406 27.78 -0.96 -33.29
CA GLU A 406 28.70 -0.66 -34.38
C GLU A 406 29.11 0.81 -34.37
N LYS A 407 30.41 1.03 -34.57
CA LYS A 407 30.95 2.30 -35.05
C LYS A 407 30.94 2.26 -36.57
N ILE A 408 30.27 3.22 -37.20
CA ILE A 408 30.13 3.20 -38.66
C ILE A 408 31.49 3.52 -39.30
N PRO A 409 31.99 2.69 -40.24
CA PRO A 409 33.23 3.01 -40.94
C PRO A 409 33.09 4.34 -41.70
N ALA A 410 34.04 5.25 -41.53
CA ALA A 410 34.00 6.60 -42.10
C ALA A 410 33.76 6.63 -43.62
N ALA A 411 34.23 5.61 -44.35
CA ALA A 411 34.00 5.48 -45.80
C ALA A 411 32.52 5.34 -46.21
N ASN A 412 31.63 5.02 -45.26
CA ASN A 412 30.19 4.93 -45.48
C ASN A 412 29.41 6.20 -45.09
N LEU A 413 30.12 7.26 -44.68
CA LEU A 413 29.55 8.51 -44.21
C LEU A 413 30.07 9.68 -45.04
N SER A 414 29.22 10.69 -45.26
CA SER A 414 29.59 11.96 -45.84
C SER A 414 30.62 12.70 -44.98
N GLU A 415 31.42 13.58 -45.59
CA GLU A 415 32.40 14.40 -44.84
C GLU A 415 31.74 15.21 -43.73
N LYS A 416 30.52 15.70 -43.97
CA LYS A 416 29.72 16.39 -42.96
C LYS A 416 29.35 15.47 -41.80
N ALA A 417 28.82 14.28 -42.06
CA ALA A 417 28.47 13.33 -41.02
C ALA A 417 29.70 12.90 -40.22
N GLN A 418 30.85 12.69 -40.87
CA GLN A 418 32.12 12.41 -40.19
C GLN A 418 32.53 13.56 -39.25
N ALA A 419 32.47 14.81 -39.72
CA ALA A 419 32.79 15.98 -38.90
C ALA A 419 31.82 16.16 -37.72
N ASP A 420 30.52 15.97 -37.96
CA ASP A 420 29.48 16.06 -36.93
C ASP A 420 29.65 14.98 -35.85
N LEU A 421 30.05 13.75 -36.23
CA LEU A 421 30.24 12.62 -35.31
C LEU A 421 31.61 12.60 -34.62
N ALA A 422 32.61 13.32 -35.14
CA ALA A 422 33.95 13.44 -34.56
C ALA A 422 33.96 14.10 -33.17
N GLN A 423 32.83 14.70 -32.74
CA GLN A 423 32.66 15.18 -31.36
C GLN A 423 32.63 14.02 -30.33
N TYR A 424 32.30 12.81 -30.76
CA TYR A 424 32.25 11.63 -29.92
C TYR A 424 33.57 10.83 -29.99
N PRO A 425 34.00 10.20 -28.88
CA PRO A 425 35.18 9.33 -28.87
C PRO A 425 35.09 8.15 -29.86
N ASP A 426 36.25 7.60 -30.23
CA ASP A 426 36.34 6.47 -31.17
C ASP A 426 35.62 5.21 -30.69
N ASP A 427 35.54 5.01 -29.37
CA ASP A 427 34.84 3.86 -28.76
C ASP A 427 33.32 4.05 -28.67
N TRP A 428 32.78 5.21 -29.03
CA TRP A 428 31.36 5.53 -28.99
C TRP A 428 30.63 5.02 -30.24
N PRO A 429 29.77 4.00 -30.16
CA PRO A 429 29.05 3.49 -31.32
C PRO A 429 27.93 4.42 -31.77
N GLU A 430 27.67 4.49 -33.08
CA GLU A 430 26.53 5.25 -33.62
C GLU A 430 25.21 4.47 -33.53
N VAL A 431 25.27 3.14 -33.60
CA VAL A 431 24.07 2.29 -33.74
C VAL A 431 24.15 1.03 -32.90
N GLU A 432 22.97 0.58 -32.47
CA GLU A 432 22.76 -0.68 -31.77
C GLU A 432 21.75 -1.53 -32.55
N PHE A 433 22.10 -2.80 -32.77
CA PHE A 433 21.27 -3.82 -33.38
C PHE A 433 20.81 -4.82 -32.31
N ILE A 434 19.50 -4.96 -32.15
CA ILE A 434 18.89 -5.87 -31.17
C ILE A 434 18.07 -6.90 -31.92
N MET A 435 18.39 -8.19 -31.74
CA MET A 435 17.50 -9.25 -32.20
C MET A 435 16.28 -9.31 -31.29
N GLN A 436 15.11 -8.94 -31.83
CA GLN A 436 13.88 -8.81 -31.06
C GLN A 436 12.79 -9.77 -31.56
N MET A 437 12.16 -10.44 -30.61
CA MET A 437 11.00 -11.28 -30.87
C MET A 437 9.75 -10.42 -30.87
N VAL A 438 9.01 -10.47 -31.98
CA VAL A 438 7.86 -9.57 -32.20
C VAL A 438 6.56 -10.37 -32.32
N ASN A 439 5.44 -9.68 -32.11
CA ASN A 439 4.13 -10.24 -32.39
C ASN A 439 3.95 -10.38 -33.91
N PRO A 440 3.18 -11.37 -34.39
CA PRO A 440 2.86 -11.48 -35.80
C PRO A 440 2.09 -10.24 -36.30
N PRO A 441 2.27 -9.85 -37.57
CA PRO A 441 1.44 -8.82 -38.19
C PRO A 441 -0.03 -9.26 -38.22
N ALA A 442 -0.93 -8.28 -38.34
CA ALA A 442 -2.37 -8.55 -38.39
C ALA A 442 -2.70 -9.57 -39.49
N GLY A 443 -3.49 -10.60 -39.15
CA GLY A 443 -3.86 -11.67 -40.07
C GLY A 443 -2.89 -12.85 -40.15
N ALA A 444 -1.73 -12.82 -39.46
CA ALA A 444 -0.76 -13.90 -39.42
C ALA A 444 -0.80 -14.73 -38.12
N THR A 445 -2.00 -14.98 -37.59
CA THR A 445 -2.20 -15.74 -36.33
C THR A 445 -1.54 -17.12 -36.39
N GLY A 446 -0.84 -17.51 -35.32
CA GLY A 446 -0.16 -18.81 -35.22
C GLY A 446 1.23 -18.88 -35.88
N LYS A 447 1.68 -17.81 -36.53
CA LYS A 447 3.03 -17.70 -37.09
C LYS A 447 3.97 -16.96 -36.14
N ASN A 448 5.28 -17.19 -36.31
CA ASN A 448 6.33 -16.64 -35.45
C ASN A 448 7.21 -15.67 -36.24
N TYR A 449 7.52 -14.53 -35.63
CA TYR A 449 8.26 -13.45 -36.26
C TYR A 449 9.35 -12.90 -35.35
N ALA A 450 10.43 -12.45 -35.97
CA ALA A 450 11.49 -11.68 -35.32
C ALA A 450 11.87 -10.48 -36.18
N SER A 451 12.42 -9.46 -35.55
CA SER A 451 12.91 -8.24 -36.19
C SER A 451 14.29 -7.87 -35.66
N MET A 452 15.10 -7.22 -36.49
CA MET A 452 16.31 -6.55 -36.01
C MET A 452 15.96 -5.10 -35.67
N THR A 453 15.72 -4.82 -34.40
CA THR A 453 15.46 -3.45 -33.97
C THR A 453 16.77 -2.67 -33.97
N ILE A 454 16.72 -1.45 -34.53
CA ILE A 454 17.86 -0.55 -34.63
C ILE A 454 17.59 0.61 -33.68
N ARG A 455 18.48 0.83 -32.71
CA ARG A 455 18.46 2.02 -31.85
C ARG A 455 19.58 2.95 -32.32
N MET A 456 19.22 4.22 -32.52
CA MET A 456 20.19 5.27 -32.79
C MET A 456 20.90 5.61 -31.48
N VAL A 457 22.22 5.78 -31.50
CA VAL A 457 23.03 5.99 -30.29
C VAL A 457 23.84 7.28 -30.41
N GLY A 458 24.76 7.33 -31.38
CA GLY A 458 25.53 8.53 -31.71
C GLY A 458 24.72 9.48 -32.59
N THR A 459 23.90 10.34 -31.98
CA THR A 459 23.05 11.31 -32.69
C THR A 459 23.43 12.75 -32.41
N VAL A 460 23.20 13.64 -33.38
CA VAL A 460 23.51 15.08 -33.23
C VAL A 460 22.27 15.95 -33.02
N SER A 461 21.07 15.46 -33.34
CA SER A 461 19.83 16.19 -33.03
C SER A 461 19.68 16.41 -31.51
N ARG A 462 19.10 17.55 -31.14
CA ARG A 462 18.81 17.92 -29.75
C ARG A 462 17.36 18.40 -29.62
N GLY A 463 16.70 17.89 -28.60
CA GLY A 463 15.32 18.21 -28.25
C GLY A 463 15.22 19.33 -27.23
N ASN A 464 13.99 19.66 -26.88
CA ASN A 464 13.64 20.52 -25.77
C ASN A 464 12.32 20.11 -25.11
N MET A 465 12.06 20.70 -23.95
CA MET A 465 10.81 20.62 -23.24
C MET A 465 10.52 21.98 -22.60
N THR A 466 9.26 22.41 -22.66
CA THR A 466 8.80 23.62 -21.95
C THR A 466 7.46 23.38 -21.26
N ILE A 467 7.14 24.23 -20.29
CA ILE A 467 5.82 24.26 -19.64
C ILE A 467 4.73 24.75 -20.60
N ALA A 468 3.54 24.15 -20.49
CA ALA A 468 2.32 24.57 -21.20
C ALA A 468 1.47 25.57 -20.38
N SER A 469 1.70 25.63 -19.06
CA SER A 469 0.99 26.51 -18.11
C SER A 469 1.85 26.75 -16.86
N ALA A 470 1.35 27.56 -15.92
CA ALA A 470 1.97 27.75 -14.60
C ALA A 470 1.72 26.57 -13.62
N SER A 471 1.09 25.48 -14.06
CA SER A 471 0.71 24.34 -13.23
C SER A 471 1.54 23.11 -13.56
N ASN A 472 2.12 22.47 -12.55
CA ASN A 472 2.82 21.19 -12.71
C ASN A 472 1.87 19.98 -12.88
N LEU A 473 0.54 20.21 -12.94
CA LEU A 473 -0.43 19.16 -13.23
C LEU A 473 -0.70 19.02 -14.73
N ASP A 474 -0.41 20.06 -15.51
CA ASP A 474 -0.59 20.03 -16.95
C ASP A 474 0.61 19.36 -17.58
N ALA A 475 0.41 18.56 -18.62
CA ALA A 475 1.53 17.88 -19.29
C ALA A 475 2.49 18.91 -19.90
N PRO A 476 3.81 18.68 -19.85
CA PRO A 476 4.77 19.54 -20.52
C PRO A 476 4.67 19.40 -22.04
N VAL A 477 5.14 20.41 -22.75
CA VAL A 477 5.33 20.38 -24.21
C VAL A 477 6.67 19.71 -24.47
N ILE A 478 6.65 18.52 -25.06
CA ILE A 478 7.83 17.67 -25.26
C ILE A 478 8.19 17.64 -26.75
N ASN A 479 9.42 18.00 -27.10
CA ASN A 479 9.88 17.93 -28.47
C ASN A 479 11.30 17.32 -28.57
N PRO A 480 11.42 16.00 -28.77
CA PRO A 480 12.71 15.32 -28.84
C PRO A 480 13.52 15.66 -30.10
N ASN A 481 12.88 16.12 -31.18
CA ASN A 481 13.49 16.44 -32.48
C ASN A 481 14.28 15.29 -33.09
N TRP A 482 13.77 14.05 -33.03
CA TRP A 482 14.50 12.90 -33.58
C TRP A 482 14.69 13.01 -35.10
N LEU A 483 15.87 12.58 -35.57
CA LEU A 483 16.24 12.54 -37.00
C LEU A 483 16.09 13.90 -37.73
N LEU A 484 16.25 15.02 -37.02
CA LEU A 484 16.14 16.34 -37.63
C LEU A 484 17.37 16.66 -38.50
N ALA A 485 18.57 16.33 -38.01
CA ALA A 485 19.82 16.52 -38.72
C ALA A 485 20.02 15.51 -39.86
N ASP A 486 20.63 15.95 -40.97
CA ASP A 486 20.93 15.06 -42.11
C ASP A 486 21.91 13.94 -41.74
N THR A 487 22.86 14.21 -40.85
CA THR A 487 23.76 13.21 -40.26
C THR A 487 22.99 12.06 -39.60
N ASP A 488 21.95 12.36 -38.82
CA ASP A 488 21.16 11.31 -38.16
C ASP A 488 20.36 10.47 -39.18
N LYS A 489 19.90 11.08 -40.28
CA LYS A 489 19.21 10.38 -41.38
C LYS A 489 20.18 9.44 -42.11
N GLU A 490 21.40 9.90 -42.36
CA GLU A 490 22.45 9.11 -43.00
C GLU A 490 22.84 7.88 -42.16
N VAL A 491 23.00 8.07 -40.84
CA VAL A 491 23.24 6.98 -39.89
C VAL A 491 22.08 5.97 -39.90
N ALA A 492 20.83 6.44 -39.93
CA ALA A 492 19.65 5.56 -39.96
C ALA A 492 19.59 4.71 -41.25
N LEU A 493 19.88 5.32 -42.40
CA LEU A 493 19.93 4.62 -43.69
C LEU A 493 21.03 3.56 -43.73
N TYR A 494 22.23 3.89 -43.24
CA TYR A 494 23.32 2.92 -43.09
C TYR A 494 22.85 1.74 -42.22
N ALA A 495 22.27 2.02 -41.05
CA ALA A 495 21.85 1.01 -40.11
C ALA A 495 20.79 0.06 -40.69
N LEU A 496 19.81 0.58 -41.44
CA LEU A 496 18.78 -0.23 -42.10
C LEU A 496 19.38 -1.18 -43.13
N ARG A 497 20.31 -0.70 -43.96
CA ARG A 497 21.02 -1.51 -44.95
C ARG A 497 21.88 -2.57 -44.27
N ARG A 498 22.57 -2.19 -43.19
CA ARG A 498 23.38 -3.09 -42.36
C ARG A 498 22.54 -4.18 -41.69
N ALA A 499 21.38 -3.84 -41.15
CA ALA A 499 20.44 -4.80 -40.59
C ALA A 499 19.94 -5.81 -41.63
N ARG A 500 19.67 -5.37 -42.87
CA ARG A 500 19.35 -6.28 -43.99
C ARG A 500 20.51 -7.21 -44.34
N GLU A 501 21.73 -6.72 -44.29
CA GLU A 501 22.93 -7.53 -44.49
C GLU A 501 23.03 -8.62 -43.41
N ILE A 502 22.89 -8.27 -42.13
CA ILE A 502 22.89 -9.24 -41.02
C ILE A 502 21.81 -10.30 -41.24
N TRP A 503 20.58 -9.90 -41.60
CA TRP A 503 19.48 -10.83 -41.87
C TRP A 503 19.74 -11.84 -42.99
N LYS A 504 20.68 -11.58 -43.91
CA LYS A 504 21.08 -12.55 -44.95
C LYS A 504 21.66 -13.83 -44.38
N HIS A 505 22.25 -13.74 -43.19
CA HIS A 505 22.97 -14.82 -42.54
C HIS A 505 22.15 -15.56 -41.47
N ILE A 506 20.86 -15.23 -41.28
CA ILE A 506 19.94 -15.90 -40.34
C ILE A 506 19.33 -17.15 -40.99
N PRO A 507 19.68 -18.39 -40.59
CA PRO A 507 19.17 -19.61 -41.22
C PRO A 507 17.71 -19.91 -40.92
N SER A 508 17.17 -19.48 -39.78
CA SER A 508 15.77 -19.73 -39.40
C SER A 508 14.75 -18.86 -40.11
N ARG A 509 15.14 -17.87 -40.93
CA ARG A 509 14.17 -17.03 -41.66
C ARG A 509 13.34 -17.84 -42.67
N ILE A 510 12.07 -17.47 -42.83
CA ILE A 510 11.11 -18.11 -43.75
C ILE A 510 10.57 -17.04 -44.70
N GLY A 511 10.42 -17.42 -45.98
CA GLY A 511 9.70 -16.59 -46.95
C GLY A 511 10.46 -15.33 -47.35
N VAL A 512 9.77 -14.19 -47.32
CA VAL A 512 10.26 -12.88 -47.76
C VAL A 512 10.23 -11.87 -46.60
N GLU A 513 11.00 -10.80 -46.73
CA GLU A 513 10.99 -9.67 -45.79
C GLU A 513 9.58 -9.08 -45.70
N VAL A 514 9.03 -9.02 -44.49
CA VAL A 514 7.66 -8.54 -44.22
C VAL A 514 7.65 -7.03 -44.04
N TYR A 515 8.64 -6.51 -43.33
CA TYR A 515 8.86 -5.09 -43.10
C TYR A 515 10.37 -4.80 -43.22
N PRO A 516 10.80 -3.67 -43.80
CA PRO A 516 10.00 -2.74 -44.62
C PRO A 516 9.50 -3.36 -45.94
N GLY A 517 10.05 -4.50 -46.34
CA GLY A 517 9.66 -5.26 -47.53
C GLY A 517 10.77 -5.24 -48.58
N ALA A 518 10.99 -6.37 -49.23
CA ALA A 518 12.15 -6.59 -50.11
C ALA A 518 12.25 -5.61 -51.30
N ASN A 519 11.12 -5.02 -51.71
CA ASN A 519 11.06 -4.09 -52.85
C ASN A 519 11.40 -2.64 -52.46
N ILE A 520 11.44 -2.30 -51.17
CA ILE A 520 11.72 -0.94 -50.70
C ILE A 520 13.23 -0.76 -50.56
N THR A 521 13.87 -0.12 -51.54
CA THR A 521 15.35 -0.02 -51.62
C THR A 521 15.89 1.40 -51.79
N SER A 522 15.06 2.37 -52.19
CA SER A 522 15.47 3.77 -52.30
C SER A 522 15.57 4.43 -50.92
N ASP A 523 16.46 5.40 -50.80
CA ASP A 523 16.69 6.14 -49.54
C ASP A 523 15.48 6.96 -49.12
N GLU A 524 14.79 7.55 -50.08
CA GLU A 524 13.54 8.28 -49.86
C GLU A 524 12.47 7.38 -49.20
N HIS A 525 12.17 6.22 -49.79
CA HIS A 525 11.17 5.31 -49.23
C HIS A 525 11.60 4.68 -47.90
N LEU A 526 12.90 4.41 -47.70
CA LEU A 526 13.40 3.91 -46.42
C LEU A 526 13.28 4.96 -45.31
N LEU A 527 13.57 6.23 -45.62
CA LEU A 527 13.40 7.33 -44.67
C LEU A 527 11.93 7.60 -44.37
N ASP A 528 11.05 7.61 -45.37
CA ASP A 528 9.61 7.80 -45.15
C ASP A 528 9.04 6.73 -44.22
N LEU A 529 9.41 5.46 -44.44
CA LEU A 529 9.01 4.37 -43.54
C LEU A 529 9.63 4.51 -42.15
N THR A 530 10.87 4.98 -42.05
CA THR A 530 11.52 5.26 -40.76
C THR A 530 10.71 6.30 -39.99
N TYR A 531 10.36 7.40 -40.65
CA TYR A 531 9.54 8.47 -40.07
C TYR A 531 8.18 7.96 -39.62
N ASP A 532 7.51 7.15 -40.44
CA ASP A 532 6.20 6.60 -40.11
C ASP A 532 6.19 5.65 -38.92
N ASN A 533 7.33 5.02 -38.62
CA ASN A 533 7.48 4.02 -37.57
C ASN A 533 8.41 4.47 -36.43
N LEU A 534 8.73 5.76 -36.29
CA LEU A 534 9.54 6.24 -35.18
C LEU A 534 8.98 5.78 -33.82
N ASP A 535 9.87 5.25 -32.98
CA ASP A 535 9.57 4.77 -31.63
C ASP A 535 10.60 5.35 -30.64
N PRO A 536 10.21 5.88 -29.48
CA PRO A 536 11.17 6.38 -28.51
C PRO A 536 12.08 5.25 -28.01
N THR A 537 13.37 5.55 -27.80
CA THR A 537 14.23 4.67 -27.01
C THR A 537 13.95 4.75 -25.51
N HIS A 538 13.35 5.86 -25.06
CA HIS A 538 13.08 6.17 -23.66
C HIS A 538 14.34 6.44 -22.83
N HIS A 539 15.43 6.90 -23.48
CA HIS A 539 16.74 7.07 -22.87
C HIS A 539 17.19 8.52 -22.72
N GLY A 540 16.32 9.48 -23.00
CA GLY A 540 16.71 10.89 -23.01
C GLY A 540 17.34 11.40 -21.71
N THR A 541 18.26 12.37 -21.87
CA THR A 541 18.99 13.04 -20.78
C THR A 541 19.18 14.53 -21.07
N ALA A 542 19.97 15.23 -20.25
CA ALA A 542 20.44 16.60 -20.47
C ALA A 542 19.39 17.71 -20.41
N SER A 543 18.15 17.42 -20.00
CA SER A 543 17.11 18.45 -19.83
C SER A 543 17.37 19.41 -18.65
N CYS A 544 18.30 19.07 -17.76
CA CYS A 544 18.87 19.92 -16.71
C CYS A 544 20.39 19.69 -16.64
N SER A 545 21.05 19.78 -17.79
CA SER A 545 22.44 19.36 -18.02
C SER A 545 23.43 19.89 -16.98
N MET A 546 24.32 19.02 -16.51
CA MET A 546 25.48 19.40 -15.72
C MET A 546 26.57 20.02 -16.60
N GLY A 547 27.27 21.01 -16.09
CA GLY A 547 28.35 21.67 -16.83
C GLY A 547 29.22 22.58 -15.99
N LYS A 548 30.16 23.25 -16.67
CA LYS A 548 31.04 24.25 -16.07
C LYS A 548 30.26 25.52 -15.76
N ALA A 549 30.72 26.30 -14.78
CA ALA A 549 30.01 27.50 -14.32
C ALA A 549 29.91 28.61 -15.39
N ASP A 550 30.76 28.56 -16.43
CA ASP A 550 30.78 29.47 -17.57
C ASP A 550 29.99 28.95 -18.78
N ASP A 551 29.45 27.73 -18.72
CA ASP A 551 28.55 27.20 -19.75
C ASP A 551 27.14 27.81 -19.59
N PRO A 552 26.65 28.60 -20.56
CA PRO A 552 25.35 29.27 -20.46
C PRO A 552 24.15 28.31 -20.48
N LEU A 553 24.35 27.05 -20.89
CA LEU A 553 23.32 26.02 -20.91
C LEU A 553 23.42 25.04 -19.74
N ALA A 554 24.43 25.17 -18.87
CA ALA A 554 24.52 24.35 -17.68
C ALA A 554 23.46 24.78 -16.64
N VAL A 555 22.75 23.79 -16.09
CA VAL A 555 21.71 23.99 -15.07
C VAL A 555 22.24 23.63 -13.69
N VAL A 556 23.07 22.59 -13.61
CA VAL A 556 23.71 22.13 -12.39
C VAL A 556 25.22 22.03 -12.55
N ASP A 557 25.94 22.08 -11.43
CA ASP A 557 27.36 21.73 -11.44
C ASP A 557 27.59 20.20 -11.42
N SER A 558 28.86 19.78 -11.43
CA SER A 558 29.26 18.35 -11.39
C SER A 558 28.88 17.61 -10.10
N LYS A 559 28.23 18.29 -9.14
CA LYS A 559 27.71 17.73 -7.89
C LYS A 559 26.17 17.79 -7.86
N GLY A 560 25.54 18.16 -8.97
CA GLY A 560 24.09 18.27 -9.12
C GLY A 560 23.48 19.53 -8.49
N ARG A 561 24.28 20.48 -7.98
CA ARG A 561 23.76 21.69 -7.32
C ARG A 561 23.26 22.67 -8.37
N VAL A 562 22.05 23.18 -8.20
CA VAL A 562 21.44 24.10 -9.17
C VAL A 562 22.11 25.48 -9.13
N PHE A 563 22.53 26.00 -10.29
CA PHE A 563 23.18 27.30 -10.36
C PHE A 563 22.26 28.45 -9.91
N GLY A 564 22.81 29.36 -9.12
CA GLY A 564 22.06 30.50 -8.58
C GLY A 564 21.05 30.17 -7.47
N VAL A 565 20.96 28.90 -7.04
CA VAL A 565 20.00 28.45 -6.03
C VAL A 565 20.73 27.71 -4.90
N GLN A 566 20.40 28.03 -3.66
CA GLN A 566 20.95 27.34 -2.51
C GLN A 566 20.04 26.17 -2.11
N ASN A 567 20.63 25.10 -1.57
CA ASN A 567 19.90 23.96 -1.01
C ASN A 567 18.97 23.21 -1.99
N LEU A 568 19.28 23.27 -3.28
CA LEU A 568 18.57 22.52 -4.31
C LEU A 568 19.55 21.71 -5.14
N ARG A 569 19.28 20.42 -5.28
CA ARG A 569 20.07 19.49 -6.08
C ARG A 569 19.20 18.65 -6.98
N ILE A 570 19.74 18.24 -8.11
CA ILE A 570 19.12 17.30 -9.03
C ILE A 570 20.04 16.08 -9.15
N ILE A 571 19.47 14.89 -9.18
CA ILE A 571 20.26 13.63 -9.18
C ILE A 571 19.81 12.61 -10.24
N ASP A 572 18.78 12.92 -11.03
CA ASP A 572 18.27 12.00 -12.06
C ASP A 572 18.96 12.19 -13.42
N SER A 573 18.48 11.45 -14.43
CA SER A 573 19.03 11.44 -15.79
C SER A 573 19.01 12.80 -16.49
N SER A 574 18.18 13.76 -16.07
CA SER A 574 18.17 15.11 -16.62
C SER A 574 19.50 15.83 -16.44
N THR A 575 20.29 15.44 -15.43
CA THR A 575 21.59 16.07 -15.14
C THR A 575 22.72 15.59 -16.02
N MET A 576 22.59 14.44 -16.68
CA MET A 576 23.70 13.94 -17.51
C MET A 576 24.03 14.92 -18.62
N PRO A 577 25.31 15.18 -18.92
CA PRO A 577 25.69 16.26 -19.84
C PRO A 577 25.36 15.93 -21.31
N LEU A 578 25.21 14.64 -21.61
CA LEU A 578 24.72 14.05 -22.85
C LEU A 578 24.33 12.60 -22.58
N THR A 579 23.52 11.99 -23.44
CA THR A 579 23.13 10.58 -23.28
C THR A 579 24.32 9.70 -23.60
N PRO A 580 24.74 8.79 -22.71
CA PRO A 580 25.87 7.91 -22.98
C PRO A 580 25.46 6.80 -23.96
N PRO A 581 26.41 6.10 -24.61
CA PRO A 581 26.03 5.01 -25.49
C PRO A 581 25.42 3.83 -24.71
N GLY A 582 24.35 3.26 -25.27
CA GLY A 582 23.56 2.18 -24.68
C GLY A 582 22.35 2.65 -23.86
N HIS A 583 21.95 1.84 -22.88
CA HIS A 583 20.77 1.97 -22.03
C HIS A 583 21.09 2.79 -20.77
N THR A 584 20.18 3.70 -20.37
CA THR A 584 20.48 4.71 -19.35
C THR A 584 20.21 4.30 -17.91
N MET A 585 19.74 3.07 -17.64
CA MET A 585 19.50 2.60 -16.28
C MET A 585 20.79 2.58 -15.43
N GLY A 586 21.83 1.89 -15.92
CA GLY A 586 23.14 1.79 -15.25
C GLY A 586 23.78 3.17 -15.01
N PRO A 587 23.93 4.02 -16.04
CA PRO A 587 24.43 5.39 -15.89
C PRO A 587 23.65 6.23 -14.89
N THR A 588 22.32 6.06 -14.78
CA THR A 588 21.48 6.82 -13.84
C THR A 588 21.81 6.45 -12.40
N TYR A 589 21.93 5.15 -12.09
CA TYR A 589 22.36 4.70 -10.77
C TYR A 589 23.78 5.18 -10.45
N ALA A 590 24.72 5.03 -11.38
CA ALA A 590 26.11 5.41 -11.18
C ALA A 590 26.27 6.93 -10.95
N ASN A 591 25.53 7.76 -11.70
CA ASN A 591 25.54 9.21 -11.50
C ASN A 591 24.96 9.59 -10.13
N ALA A 592 23.85 8.97 -9.71
CA ALA A 592 23.27 9.21 -8.39
C ALA A 592 24.22 8.77 -7.25
N GLU A 593 24.86 7.61 -7.38
CA GLU A 593 25.89 7.11 -6.45
C GLU A 593 27.14 8.00 -6.42
N ASN A 594 27.53 8.63 -7.53
CA ASN A 594 28.64 9.58 -7.56
C ASN A 594 28.28 10.90 -6.84
N ILE A 595 27.05 11.39 -7.04
CA ILE A 595 26.59 12.65 -6.44
C ILE A 595 26.33 12.50 -4.93
N PHE A 596 25.86 11.32 -4.47
CA PHE A 596 25.44 11.08 -3.09
C PHE A 596 26.52 11.32 -2.01
N PRO A 597 27.73 10.72 -2.06
CA PRO A 597 28.76 10.93 -1.04
C PRO A 597 29.18 12.39 -0.93
N ARG A 598 29.13 13.13 -2.05
CA ARG A 598 29.46 14.56 -2.11
C ARG A 598 28.40 15.44 -1.45
N LEU A 599 27.17 14.94 -1.34
CA LEU A 599 26.13 15.55 -0.52
C LEU A 599 26.46 15.41 0.97
N LEU A 600 26.91 14.23 1.41
CA LEU A 600 27.30 13.99 2.81
C LEU A 600 28.59 14.73 3.22
N MET A 601 29.61 14.77 2.34
CA MET A 601 30.88 15.46 2.61
C MET A 601 30.70 16.98 2.78
N ALA A 602 29.82 17.60 1.99
CA ALA A 602 29.49 19.02 2.16
C ALA A 602 28.83 19.34 3.52
N GLU A 603 28.23 18.33 4.18
CA GLU A 603 27.70 18.46 5.53
C GLU A 603 28.80 18.38 6.60
N ALA A 604 29.80 17.52 6.38
CA ALA A 604 30.98 17.41 7.25
C ALA A 604 31.86 18.67 7.20
N GLU A 605 32.07 19.23 6.02
CA GLU A 605 32.82 20.49 5.83
C GLU A 605 32.14 21.69 6.51
N LYS A 606 30.80 21.74 6.55
CA LYS A 606 30.05 22.78 7.27
C LYS A 606 30.11 22.63 8.80
N ARG A 607 30.45 21.44 9.32
CA ARG A 607 30.63 21.16 10.76
C ARG A 607 32.08 21.33 11.22
N ALA A 608 33.04 21.52 10.31
CA ALA A 608 34.40 21.84 10.67
C ALA A 608 34.45 23.25 11.30
N PRO A 609 35.07 23.43 12.48
CA PRO A 609 35.26 24.76 13.04
C PRO A 609 36.12 25.59 12.08
N SER A 610 35.73 26.85 11.91
CA SER A 610 36.51 27.87 11.21
C SER A 610 38.00 27.81 11.65
N PRO A 611 38.98 28.01 10.75
CA PRO A 611 40.40 28.00 11.10
C PRO A 611 40.83 29.03 12.16
N ASN A 612 39.94 29.91 12.63
CA ASN A 612 40.27 31.02 13.54
C ASN A 612 39.45 31.01 14.85
N GLY A 613 39.50 29.90 15.58
CA GLY A 613 38.96 29.86 16.94
C GLY A 613 39.57 28.73 17.75
N LEU A 614 40.65 29.03 18.48
CA LEU A 614 41.25 28.13 19.47
C LEU A 614 40.17 27.68 20.50
N PRO A 615 40.00 26.38 20.78
CA PRO A 615 39.26 25.92 21.94
C PRO A 615 40.16 25.97 23.19
N PRO A 616 39.62 26.32 24.37
CA PRO A 616 40.36 26.22 25.62
C PRO A 616 40.47 24.76 26.07
N ASP A 617 41.61 24.46 26.69
CA ASP A 617 41.97 23.20 27.32
C ASP A 617 40.86 22.65 28.23
N ASN A 618 40.45 21.40 27.97
CA ASN A 618 40.03 20.44 29.01
C ASN A 618 39.90 19.03 28.42
N PHE A 619 41.03 18.42 28.08
CA PHE A 619 41.10 16.97 27.86
C PHE A 619 41.38 16.25 29.19
N GLN A 620 40.33 16.09 29.99
CA GLN A 620 40.33 15.15 31.11
C GLN A 620 38.90 14.82 31.58
N GLN A 621 38.02 14.42 30.65
CA GLN A 621 36.70 13.91 31.04
C GLN A 621 36.05 12.93 30.05
N ASP A 622 36.82 12.24 29.20
CA ASP A 622 36.30 11.30 28.20
C ASP A 622 36.74 9.84 28.40
N GLN A 623 36.85 9.42 29.67
CA GLN A 623 36.95 7.99 30.02
C GLN A 623 35.74 7.45 30.79
N ASN A 624 34.79 8.30 31.19
CA ASN A 624 33.56 7.86 31.87
C ASN A 624 32.34 7.71 30.93
N SER A 625 32.46 8.15 29.67
CA SER A 625 31.37 8.20 28.68
C SER A 625 31.12 6.86 27.97
N ALA A 626 32.11 5.94 27.98
CA ALA A 626 31.99 4.61 27.39
C ALA A 626 31.28 3.58 28.30
N GLU A 627 31.30 3.77 29.62
CA GLU A 627 30.58 2.93 30.60
C GLU A 627 29.11 3.35 30.80
N GLN A 628 28.72 4.55 30.34
CA GLN A 628 27.33 5.01 30.38
C GLN A 628 26.51 4.58 29.15
N ALA A 629 27.14 4.36 28.00
CA ALA A 629 26.46 3.95 26.77
C ALA A 629 25.99 2.48 26.81
N SER A 630 26.71 1.59 27.51
CA SER A 630 26.27 0.20 27.69
C SER A 630 25.11 0.07 28.68
N ASN A 631 25.05 0.94 29.70
CA ASN A 631 23.98 0.97 30.70
C ASN A 631 22.65 1.54 30.17
N THR A 632 22.66 2.33 29.09
CA THR A 632 21.43 2.87 28.47
C THR A 632 20.69 1.87 27.60
N THR A 633 21.38 0.95 26.93
CA THR A 633 20.77 -0.14 26.14
C THR A 633 20.01 -1.13 27.01
N ASP A 634 20.58 -1.53 28.16
CA ASP A 634 19.90 -2.40 29.12
C ASP A 634 18.70 -1.71 29.81
N GLN A 635 18.74 -0.38 29.96
CA GLN A 635 17.62 0.39 30.51
C GLN A 635 16.43 0.50 29.53
N ASP A 636 16.69 0.70 28.23
CA ASP A 636 15.64 0.79 27.20
C ASP A 636 14.96 -0.56 26.90
N ASP A 637 15.71 -1.66 26.90
CA ASP A 637 15.14 -3.01 26.79
C ASP A 637 14.33 -3.38 28.05
N SER A 638 14.80 -3.00 29.24
CA SER A 638 14.02 -3.17 30.48
C SER A 638 12.75 -2.32 30.51
N ALA A 639 12.75 -1.15 29.87
CA ALA A 639 11.61 -0.25 29.79
C ALA A 639 10.55 -0.79 28.82
N ARG A 640 10.95 -1.32 27.66
CA ARG A 640 10.06 -2.01 26.72
C ARG A 640 9.42 -3.26 27.32
N GLU A 641 10.22 -4.11 27.99
CA GLU A 641 9.70 -5.31 28.64
C GLU A 641 8.69 -4.98 29.76
N LYS A 642 8.91 -3.88 30.49
CA LYS A 642 7.97 -3.39 31.51
C LYS A 642 6.65 -2.90 30.91
N ASP A 643 6.67 -2.27 29.73
CA ASP A 643 5.45 -1.76 29.09
C ASP A 643 4.63 -2.86 28.44
N ASP A 644 5.24 -3.90 27.87
CA ASP A 644 4.52 -5.07 27.36
C ASP A 644 3.90 -5.90 28.50
N LYS A 645 4.59 -6.05 29.63
CA LYS A 645 4.00 -6.65 30.84
C LYS A 645 2.77 -5.87 31.30
N LYS A 646 2.81 -4.53 31.33
CA LYS A 646 1.64 -3.72 31.74
C LYS A 646 0.46 -3.87 30.77
N ARG A 647 0.70 -3.89 29.46
CA ARG A 647 -0.35 -4.14 28.45
C ARG A 647 -1.03 -5.48 28.64
N LEU A 648 -0.28 -6.52 28.99
CA LEU A 648 -0.83 -7.84 29.30
C LEU A 648 -1.67 -7.82 30.59
N HIS A 649 -1.20 -7.17 31.66
CA HIS A 649 -1.98 -7.04 32.91
C HIS A 649 -3.32 -6.32 32.66
N VAL A 650 -3.31 -5.22 31.91
CA VAL A 650 -4.53 -4.47 31.54
C VAL A 650 -5.51 -5.36 30.78
N LEU A 651 -5.02 -6.18 29.84
CA LEU A 651 -5.85 -7.11 29.08
C LEU A 651 -6.46 -8.20 29.99
N CYS A 652 -5.65 -8.81 30.86
CA CYS A 652 -6.10 -9.83 31.81
C CYS A 652 -7.11 -9.26 32.82
N GLY A 653 -6.87 -8.06 33.36
CA GLY A 653 -7.81 -7.39 34.25
C GLY A 653 -9.14 -7.09 33.55
N SER A 654 -9.10 -6.48 32.37
CA SER A 654 -10.31 -6.18 31.58
C SER A 654 -11.09 -7.43 31.16
N ALA A 655 -10.40 -8.55 30.93
CA ALA A 655 -11.01 -9.85 30.68
C ALA A 655 -11.73 -10.42 31.92
N LEU A 656 -11.10 -10.36 33.11
CA LEU A 656 -11.73 -10.77 34.37
C LEU A 656 -13.00 -9.97 34.69
N MET A 657 -13.04 -8.69 34.33
CA MET A 657 -14.20 -7.82 34.52
C MET A 657 -15.44 -8.25 33.73
N GLN A 658 -15.31 -9.12 32.73
CA GLN A 658 -16.47 -9.64 32.02
C GLN A 658 -17.37 -10.48 32.93
N LEU A 659 -16.81 -11.14 33.94
CA LEU A 659 -17.57 -11.99 34.86
C LEU A 659 -18.52 -11.17 35.76
N PRO A 660 -18.06 -10.14 36.50
CA PRO A 660 -18.93 -9.20 37.22
C PRO A 660 -20.04 -8.58 36.36
N LEU A 661 -19.71 -8.17 35.13
CA LEU A 661 -20.65 -7.44 34.28
C LEU A 661 -21.69 -8.35 33.65
N TRP A 662 -21.25 -9.44 33.00
CA TRP A 662 -22.11 -10.23 32.12
C TRP A 662 -22.61 -11.52 32.75
N GLY A 663 -22.01 -12.01 33.83
CA GLY A 663 -22.33 -13.34 34.35
C GLY A 663 -23.77 -13.48 34.82
N PHE A 664 -24.32 -12.48 35.52
CA PHE A 664 -25.74 -12.49 35.90
C PHE A 664 -26.65 -12.25 34.69
N VAL A 665 -26.32 -11.23 33.89
CA VAL A 665 -27.20 -10.74 32.82
C VAL A 665 -27.36 -11.75 31.69
N LEU A 666 -26.27 -12.41 31.27
CA LEU A 666 -26.32 -13.48 30.25
C LEU A 666 -26.93 -14.77 30.78
N SER A 667 -27.07 -14.91 32.10
CA SER A 667 -27.67 -16.08 32.75
C SER A 667 -29.06 -15.81 33.31
N TYR A 668 -29.64 -14.62 33.04
CA TYR A 668 -30.90 -14.20 33.67
C TYR A 668 -32.05 -15.15 33.35
N GLY A 669 -32.10 -15.69 32.13
CA GLY A 669 -33.12 -16.66 31.71
C GLY A 669 -33.19 -17.92 32.58
N ILE A 670 -32.09 -18.31 33.23
CA ILE A 670 -32.07 -19.44 34.18
C ILE A 670 -32.90 -19.11 35.44
N PHE A 671 -32.91 -17.86 35.89
CA PHE A 671 -33.73 -17.43 37.01
C PHE A 671 -35.20 -17.34 36.63
N GLU A 672 -35.51 -16.82 35.43
CA GLU A 672 -36.87 -16.78 34.87
C GLU A 672 -37.48 -18.18 34.75
N GLU A 673 -36.70 -19.14 34.26
CA GLU A 673 -37.11 -20.54 34.23
C GLU A 673 -37.33 -21.10 35.64
N TYR A 674 -36.38 -20.88 36.55
CA TYR A 674 -36.49 -21.34 37.94
C TYR A 674 -37.75 -20.80 38.61
N TRP A 675 -38.10 -19.54 38.39
CA TRP A 675 -39.30 -18.89 38.93
C TRP A 675 -40.59 -19.42 38.32
N THR A 676 -40.57 -19.87 37.07
CA THR A 676 -41.73 -20.52 36.43
C THR A 676 -42.14 -21.80 37.18
N SER A 677 -41.16 -22.54 37.72
CA SER A 677 -41.41 -23.77 38.48
C SER A 677 -41.42 -23.58 39.99
N ASN A 678 -40.80 -22.52 40.51
CA ASN A 678 -40.60 -22.27 41.95
C ASN A 678 -40.96 -20.83 42.33
N TRP A 679 -42.20 -20.41 42.03
CA TRP A 679 -42.65 -19.04 42.27
C TRP A 679 -42.92 -18.77 43.75
N THR A 680 -42.23 -17.78 44.33
CA THR A 680 -42.36 -17.44 45.75
C THR A 680 -42.52 -15.92 46.02
N LEU A 681 -42.65 -15.09 44.98
CA LEU A 681 -42.67 -13.63 45.09
C LEU A 681 -44.08 -13.07 44.85
N GLN A 682 -44.39 -11.92 45.46
CA GLN A 682 -45.65 -11.20 45.24
C GLN A 682 -45.55 -10.28 44.02
N GLY A 683 -46.38 -10.54 43.00
CA GLY A 683 -46.45 -9.81 41.74
C GLY A 683 -46.71 -10.73 40.56
N ASP A 684 -46.85 -10.15 39.36
CA ASP A 684 -47.04 -10.89 38.12
C ASP A 684 -45.72 -11.54 37.66
N LEU A 685 -45.78 -12.82 37.31
CA LEU A 685 -44.64 -13.59 36.78
C LEU A 685 -44.19 -13.02 35.44
N ASP A 686 -45.13 -12.51 34.63
CA ASP A 686 -44.86 -11.96 33.30
C ASP A 686 -43.96 -10.71 33.34
N ILE A 687 -43.91 -10.02 34.48
CA ILE A 687 -43.06 -8.83 34.69
C ILE A 687 -41.59 -9.22 34.90
N THR A 688 -41.28 -10.47 35.24
CA THR A 688 -39.91 -10.89 35.57
C THR A 688 -38.95 -10.83 34.37
N GLY A 689 -39.42 -11.06 33.14
CA GLY A 689 -38.62 -10.87 31.92
C GLY A 689 -38.17 -9.42 31.70
N ILE A 690 -38.89 -8.45 32.28
CA ILE A 690 -38.54 -7.01 32.18
C ILE A 690 -37.28 -6.69 33.00
N ILE A 691 -36.98 -7.44 34.06
CA ILE A 691 -35.82 -7.14 34.92
C ILE A 691 -34.51 -7.42 34.17
N GLY A 692 -34.42 -8.52 33.42
CA GLY A 692 -33.23 -8.85 32.62
C GLY A 692 -32.99 -7.87 31.47
N THR A 693 -34.07 -7.41 30.83
CA THR A 693 -34.00 -6.37 29.79
C THR A 693 -33.68 -5.00 30.37
N THR A 694 -34.22 -4.64 31.54
CA THR A 694 -33.87 -3.42 32.28
C THR A 694 -32.41 -3.43 32.70
N SER A 695 -31.90 -4.55 33.19
CA SER A 695 -30.48 -4.71 33.56
C SER A 695 -29.55 -4.46 32.36
N ASN A 696 -29.82 -5.09 31.21
CA ASN A 696 -29.09 -4.83 29.96
C ASN A 696 -29.20 -3.36 29.52
N GLY A 697 -30.40 -2.79 29.59
CA GLY A 697 -30.65 -1.40 29.19
C GLY A 697 -29.87 -0.40 30.04
N ILE A 698 -29.92 -0.53 31.37
CA ILE A 698 -29.17 0.33 32.30
C ILE A 698 -27.67 0.20 32.06
N ILE A 699 -27.17 -1.02 31.82
CA ILE A 699 -25.75 -1.23 31.52
C ILE A 699 -25.32 -0.40 30.31
N TYR A 700 -25.95 -0.61 29.15
CA TYR A 700 -25.53 0.03 27.91
C TYR A 700 -25.84 1.54 27.85
N ILE A 701 -26.99 1.99 28.37
CA ILE A 701 -27.38 3.41 28.34
C ILE A 701 -26.50 4.25 29.27
N SER A 702 -25.95 3.66 30.33
CA SER A 702 -25.03 4.36 31.23
C SER A 702 -23.62 4.55 30.63
N MET A 703 -23.20 3.71 29.67
CA MET A 703 -21.84 3.73 29.12
C MET A 703 -21.44 5.04 28.42
N PRO A 704 -22.25 5.68 27.55
CA PRO A 704 -21.89 6.97 26.95
C PRO A 704 -21.49 8.03 27.98
N PHE A 705 -22.24 8.11 29.09
CA PHE A 705 -22.01 9.09 30.15
C PHE A 705 -20.78 8.74 30.97
N LEU A 706 -20.64 7.47 31.37
CA LEU A 706 -19.52 7.02 32.20
C LEU A 706 -18.18 7.09 31.43
N PHE A 707 -18.14 6.66 30.17
CA PHE A 707 -16.94 6.80 29.33
C PHE A 707 -16.57 8.28 29.11
N ALA A 708 -17.55 9.17 28.89
CA ALA A 708 -17.29 10.61 28.79
C ALA A 708 -16.70 11.22 30.07
N ILE A 709 -17.18 10.79 31.24
CA ILE A 709 -16.72 11.27 32.55
C ILE A 709 -15.29 10.75 32.84
N PHE A 710 -15.05 9.46 32.63
CA PHE A 710 -13.79 8.80 33.02
C PHE A 710 -12.64 8.99 32.03
N THR A 711 -12.90 9.39 30.79
CA THR A 711 -11.79 9.68 29.85
C THR A 711 -11.12 11.03 30.13
N ARG A 712 -11.80 11.93 30.85
CA ARG A 712 -11.34 13.32 31.01
C ARG A 712 -11.32 13.84 32.43
N TYR A 713 -12.47 14.10 33.04
CA TYR A 713 -12.53 14.82 34.31
C TYR A 713 -12.08 13.95 35.49
N TRP A 714 -12.43 12.67 35.44
CA TRP A 714 -12.27 11.74 36.55
C TRP A 714 -11.32 10.58 36.23
N ALA A 715 -10.41 10.76 35.28
CA ALA A 715 -9.39 9.75 34.95
C ALA A 715 -8.58 9.32 36.20
N ARG A 716 -8.26 10.26 37.09
CA ARG A 716 -7.59 9.99 38.39
C ARG A 716 -8.47 9.29 39.43
N TYR A 717 -9.78 9.22 39.21
CA TYR A 717 -10.75 8.60 40.12
C TYR A 717 -11.29 7.26 39.61
N ARG A 718 -10.77 6.73 38.49
CA ARG A 718 -11.22 5.46 37.90
C ARG A 718 -11.22 4.32 38.93
N LEU A 719 -10.11 4.13 39.64
CA LEU A 719 -10.00 3.10 40.69
C LEU A 719 -11.03 3.29 41.82
N ARG A 720 -11.31 4.54 42.21
CA ARG A 720 -12.34 4.82 43.25
C ARG A 720 -13.74 4.52 42.73
N ALA A 721 -14.01 4.82 41.46
CA ALA A 721 -15.29 4.52 40.83
C ALA A 721 -15.52 3.02 40.68
N GLU A 722 -14.50 2.24 40.33
CA GLU A 722 -14.58 0.78 40.26
C GLU A 722 -14.87 0.18 41.65
N LEU A 723 -14.17 0.63 42.70
CA LEU A 723 -14.45 0.20 44.08
C LEU A 723 -15.88 0.54 44.51
N CYS A 724 -16.34 1.76 44.23
CA CYS A 724 -17.73 2.15 44.49
C CYS A 724 -18.72 1.25 43.70
N GLY A 725 -18.41 0.94 42.45
CA GLY A 725 -19.20 0.06 41.60
C GLY A 725 -19.35 -1.35 42.18
N ILE A 726 -18.26 -1.93 42.69
CA ILE A 726 -18.28 -3.24 43.38
C ILE A 726 -19.20 -3.19 44.60
N VAL A 727 -19.09 -2.16 45.44
CA VAL A 727 -19.93 -2.02 46.64
C VAL A 727 -21.41 -1.89 46.25
N ILE A 728 -21.72 -1.06 45.25
CA ILE A 728 -23.09 -0.88 44.76
C ILE A 728 -23.65 -2.19 44.19
N ALA A 729 -22.88 -2.90 43.37
CA ALA A 729 -23.28 -4.17 42.78
C ALA A 729 -23.49 -5.26 43.84
N PHE A 730 -22.56 -5.37 44.79
CA PHE A 730 -22.65 -6.30 45.92
C PHE A 730 -23.90 -6.03 46.75
N LEU A 731 -24.15 -4.78 47.13
CA LEU A 731 -25.35 -4.39 47.86
C LEU A 731 -26.62 -4.68 47.07
N GLY A 732 -26.65 -4.40 45.76
CA GLY A 732 -27.79 -4.72 44.89
C GLY A 732 -28.13 -6.20 44.92
N PHE A 733 -27.16 -7.09 44.71
CA PHE A 733 -27.40 -8.53 44.77
C PHE A 733 -27.77 -9.00 46.18
N ILE A 734 -27.09 -8.55 47.23
CA ILE A 734 -27.44 -8.93 48.61
C ILE A 734 -28.86 -8.52 48.97
N LEU A 735 -29.26 -7.28 48.68
CA LEU A 735 -30.61 -6.78 48.93
C LEU A 735 -31.66 -7.59 48.16
N SER A 736 -31.34 -7.98 46.91
CA SER A 736 -32.26 -8.78 46.11
C SER A 736 -32.56 -10.16 46.73
N SER A 737 -31.64 -10.72 47.52
CA SER A 737 -31.86 -11.99 48.24
C SER A 737 -32.94 -11.92 49.34
N PHE A 738 -33.32 -10.70 49.75
CA PHE A 738 -34.39 -10.44 50.72
C PHE A 738 -35.70 -9.98 50.06
N SER A 739 -35.80 -10.06 48.74
CA SER A 739 -36.99 -9.61 48.02
C SER A 739 -38.22 -10.45 48.33
N THR A 740 -39.35 -9.77 48.57
CA THR A 740 -40.68 -10.36 48.73
C THR A 740 -41.61 -9.98 47.59
N HIS A 741 -41.36 -8.86 46.91
CA HIS A 741 -42.12 -8.39 45.74
C HIS A 741 -41.25 -8.39 44.48
N VAL A 742 -41.87 -8.59 43.31
CA VAL A 742 -41.17 -8.58 42.00
C VAL A 742 -40.50 -7.22 41.73
N TRP A 743 -41.12 -6.10 42.12
CA TRP A 743 -40.53 -4.78 41.92
C TRP A 743 -39.23 -4.56 42.73
N HIS A 744 -39.02 -5.29 43.85
CA HIS A 744 -37.74 -5.23 44.58
C HIS A 744 -36.60 -5.69 43.68
N LEU A 745 -36.82 -6.76 42.91
CA LEU A 745 -35.81 -7.29 41.98
C LEU A 745 -35.54 -6.32 40.83
N MET A 746 -36.56 -5.60 40.36
CA MET A 746 -36.38 -4.53 39.37
C MET A 746 -35.42 -3.45 39.86
N VAL A 747 -35.62 -2.94 41.07
CA VAL A 747 -34.77 -1.88 41.64
C VAL A 747 -33.39 -2.42 41.99
N THR A 748 -33.30 -3.59 42.61
CA THR A 748 -32.04 -4.13 43.13
C THR A 748 -31.16 -4.77 42.05
N GLN A 749 -31.71 -5.63 41.20
CA GLN A 749 -30.97 -6.34 40.14
C GLN A 749 -31.00 -5.59 38.81
N GLY A 750 -32.17 -5.06 38.43
CA GLY A 750 -32.37 -4.36 37.17
C GLY A 750 -31.70 -2.99 37.11
N ILE A 751 -31.66 -2.24 38.21
CA ILE A 751 -31.11 -0.88 38.25
C ILE A 751 -29.81 -0.82 39.05
N LEU A 752 -29.87 -1.13 40.35
CA LEU A 752 -28.77 -0.88 41.27
C LEU A 752 -27.55 -1.76 40.95
N ALA A 753 -27.74 -3.08 40.83
CA ALA A 753 -26.66 -3.99 40.50
C ALA A 753 -26.10 -3.73 39.09
N ALA A 754 -26.99 -3.51 38.11
CA ALA A 754 -26.62 -3.18 36.73
C ALA A 754 -25.73 -1.93 36.65
N PHE A 755 -26.10 -0.85 37.33
CA PHE A 755 -25.32 0.38 37.38
C PHE A 755 -23.97 0.17 38.10
N GLY A 756 -23.96 -0.57 39.21
CA GLY A 756 -22.75 -0.95 39.92
C GLY A 756 -21.77 -1.72 39.03
N CYS A 757 -22.24 -2.74 38.32
CA CYS A 757 -21.42 -3.49 37.37
C CYS A 757 -20.87 -2.62 36.23
N THR A 758 -21.65 -1.65 35.76
CA THR A 758 -21.22 -0.73 34.70
C THR A 758 -20.13 0.25 35.17
N LEU A 759 -20.20 0.69 36.44
CA LEU A 759 -19.16 1.49 37.09
C LEU A 759 -17.85 0.73 37.27
N VAL A 760 -17.89 -0.61 37.37
CA VAL A 760 -16.69 -1.46 37.37
C VAL A 760 -16.12 -1.58 35.95
N TYR A 761 -16.97 -1.81 34.95
CA TYR A 761 -16.51 -2.08 33.58
C TYR A 761 -16.01 -0.85 32.81
N SER A 762 -16.70 0.29 32.94
CA SER A 762 -16.43 1.47 32.09
C SER A 762 -15.02 2.02 32.25
N PRO A 763 -14.49 2.23 33.48
CA PRO A 763 -13.16 2.80 33.67
C PRO A 763 -12.04 1.88 33.17
N ALA A 764 -12.15 0.57 33.40
CA ALA A 764 -11.18 -0.40 32.89
C ALA A 764 -11.17 -0.51 31.38
N THR A 765 -12.36 -0.47 30.75
CA THR A 765 -12.48 -0.49 29.29
C THR A 765 -11.94 0.79 28.65
N CYS A 766 -12.04 1.93 29.33
CA CYS A 766 -11.32 3.16 28.95
C CYS A 766 -9.80 2.95 29.01
N SER A 767 -9.30 2.34 30.09
CA SER A 767 -7.87 2.05 30.24
C SER A 767 -7.35 1.13 29.13
N LEU A 768 -8.09 0.07 28.80
CA LEU A 768 -7.74 -0.81 27.69
C LEU A 768 -7.61 -0.06 26.36
N GLY A 769 -8.58 0.80 26.03
CA GLY A 769 -8.55 1.59 24.79
C GLY A 769 -7.33 2.50 24.71
N GLU A 770 -6.88 3.04 25.85
CA GLU A 770 -5.68 3.88 25.97
C GLU A 770 -4.39 3.06 25.80
N TRP A 771 -4.25 1.92 26.49
CA TRP A 771 -3.05 1.08 26.44
C TRP A 771 -2.83 0.42 25.06
N TYR A 772 -3.92 0.18 24.32
CA TYR A 772 -3.91 -0.37 22.96
C TYR A 772 -4.26 0.71 21.90
N ALA A 773 -4.05 1.99 22.22
CA ALA A 773 -4.40 3.08 21.30
C ALA A 773 -3.62 3.02 19.97
N THR A 774 -2.38 2.52 19.99
CA THR A 774 -1.44 2.55 18.86
C THR A 774 -1.31 1.24 18.08
N GLY A 775 -2.02 0.16 18.47
CA GLY A 775 -2.01 -1.10 17.73
C GLY A 775 -2.83 -2.22 18.39
N ASN A 776 -3.41 -3.11 17.57
CA ASN A 776 -4.21 -4.28 17.96
C ASN A 776 -5.42 -3.98 18.88
N ARG A 777 -6.03 -2.79 18.72
CA ARG A 777 -7.16 -2.34 19.56
C ARG A 777 -8.41 -3.19 19.37
N ALA A 778 -8.79 -3.48 18.13
CA ALA A 778 -9.94 -4.33 17.83
C ALA A 778 -9.69 -5.78 18.25
N VAL A 779 -8.43 -6.27 18.17
CA VAL A 779 -8.04 -7.57 18.75
C VAL A 779 -8.18 -7.57 20.27
N ALA A 780 -7.71 -6.53 20.96
CA ALA A 780 -7.83 -6.43 22.42
C ALA A 780 -9.31 -6.40 22.87
N TYR A 781 -10.15 -5.60 22.20
CA TYR A 781 -11.61 -5.64 22.41
C TYR A 781 -12.20 -7.01 22.06
N GLY A 782 -11.76 -7.63 20.96
CA GLY A 782 -12.16 -8.96 20.53
C GLY A 782 -11.90 -10.02 21.60
N ILE A 783 -10.70 -10.05 22.17
CA ILE A 783 -10.31 -10.97 23.25
C ILE A 783 -11.20 -10.79 24.48
N ILE A 784 -11.45 -9.55 24.91
CA ILE A 784 -12.32 -9.29 26.06
C ILE A 784 -13.77 -9.69 25.78
N LEU A 785 -14.26 -9.43 24.56
CA LEU A 785 -15.59 -9.89 24.15
C LEU A 785 -15.66 -11.42 24.01
N SER A 786 -14.56 -12.11 23.70
CA SER A 786 -14.46 -13.57 23.80
C SER A 786 -14.63 -14.03 25.25
N CYS A 787 -14.03 -13.33 26.22
CA CYS A 787 -14.24 -13.63 27.65
C CYS A 787 -15.69 -13.42 28.10
N ARG A 788 -16.41 -12.42 27.57
CA ARG A 788 -17.87 -12.28 27.77
C ARG A 788 -18.61 -13.54 27.32
N ASN A 789 -18.25 -14.11 26.18
CA ASN A 789 -18.87 -15.33 25.67
C ASN A 789 -18.51 -16.55 26.53
N ILE A 790 -17.27 -16.65 27.04
CA ILE A 790 -16.90 -17.68 28.03
C ILE A 790 -17.81 -17.60 29.26
N VAL A 791 -17.96 -16.40 29.81
CA VAL A 791 -18.86 -16.12 30.95
C VAL A 791 -20.29 -16.53 30.61
N GLY A 792 -20.80 -16.17 29.44
CA GLY A 792 -22.14 -16.55 28.96
C GLY A 792 -22.33 -18.04 28.70
N SER A 793 -21.25 -18.81 28.49
CA SER A 793 -21.30 -20.25 28.34
C SER A 793 -21.16 -20.99 29.67
N THR A 794 -20.43 -20.45 30.65
CA THR A 794 -20.16 -21.13 31.93
C THR A 794 -21.12 -20.75 33.05
N CYS A 795 -21.47 -19.46 33.16
CA CYS A 795 -22.31 -18.97 34.26
C CYS A 795 -23.73 -19.55 34.29
N PRO A 796 -24.40 -19.83 33.15
CA PRO A 796 -25.71 -20.47 33.20
C PRO A 796 -25.68 -21.82 33.92
N PHE A 797 -24.68 -22.66 33.70
CA PHE A 797 -24.52 -23.94 34.41
C PHE A 797 -24.19 -23.76 35.88
N LEU A 798 -23.27 -22.83 36.20
CA LEU A 798 -22.91 -22.53 37.58
C LEU A 798 -24.13 -22.05 38.38
N LEU A 799 -24.87 -21.06 37.84
CA LEU A 799 -26.04 -20.51 38.50
C LEU A 799 -27.18 -21.53 38.55
N ARG A 800 -27.36 -22.37 37.51
CA ARG A 800 -28.34 -23.45 37.56
C ARG A 800 -28.02 -24.46 38.67
N TYR A 801 -26.77 -24.92 38.75
CA TYR A 801 -26.31 -25.81 39.80
C TYR A 801 -26.56 -25.20 41.19
N LEU A 802 -26.21 -23.91 41.38
CA LEU A 802 -26.44 -23.23 42.64
C LEU A 802 -27.93 -23.09 42.97
N LEU A 803 -28.79 -22.81 41.98
CA LEU A 803 -30.24 -22.71 42.16
C LEU A 803 -30.85 -24.04 42.56
N ASP A 804 -30.45 -25.12 41.89
CA ASP A 804 -30.98 -26.46 42.15
C ASP A 804 -30.55 -26.98 43.54
N GLN A 805 -29.33 -26.64 43.99
CA GLN A 805 -28.79 -27.10 45.29
C GLN A 805 -29.15 -26.21 46.48
N TYR A 806 -29.12 -24.88 46.29
CA TYR A 806 -29.19 -23.92 47.39
C TYR A 806 -30.37 -22.94 47.29
N GLY A 807 -31.11 -22.97 46.18
CA GLY A 807 -32.24 -22.08 45.91
C GLY A 807 -31.84 -20.63 45.62
N PHE A 808 -32.84 -19.82 45.27
CA PHE A 808 -32.65 -18.43 44.83
C PHE A 808 -31.83 -17.56 45.80
N ARG A 809 -32.20 -17.54 47.08
CA ARG A 809 -31.62 -16.60 48.06
C ARG A 809 -30.13 -16.82 48.27
N TRP A 810 -29.70 -18.06 48.41
CA TRP A 810 -28.28 -18.39 48.60
C TRP A 810 -27.49 -18.28 47.31
N THR A 811 -28.08 -18.64 46.18
CA THR A 811 -27.44 -18.47 44.87
C THR A 811 -27.00 -17.02 44.64
N ILE A 812 -27.89 -16.06 44.86
CA ILE A 812 -27.58 -14.65 44.64
C ILE A 812 -26.55 -14.11 45.64
N ARG A 813 -26.53 -14.62 46.88
CA ARG A 813 -25.49 -14.25 47.86
C ARG A 813 -24.12 -14.77 47.44
N ILE A 814 -24.04 -16.03 47.04
CA ILE A 814 -22.81 -16.63 46.51
C ILE A 814 -22.34 -15.84 45.28
N TRP A 815 -23.25 -15.50 44.37
CA TRP A 815 -22.97 -14.67 43.21
C TRP A 815 -22.40 -13.29 43.60
N ALA A 816 -22.98 -12.63 44.61
CA ALA A 816 -22.48 -11.35 45.10
C ALA A 816 -21.01 -11.42 45.55
N PHE A 817 -20.63 -12.50 46.26
CA PHE A 817 -19.23 -12.71 46.67
C PHE A 817 -18.29 -13.03 45.50
N ILE A 818 -18.74 -13.84 44.54
CA ILE A 818 -17.96 -14.12 43.30
C ILE A 818 -17.70 -12.82 42.54
N LEU A 819 -18.73 -11.97 42.41
CA LEU A 819 -18.62 -10.66 41.78
C LEU A 819 -17.64 -9.75 42.51
N ALA A 820 -17.72 -9.66 43.84
CA ALA A 820 -16.83 -8.81 44.63
C ALA A 820 -15.36 -9.29 44.54
N GLY A 821 -15.13 -10.59 44.66
CA GLY A 821 -13.78 -11.16 44.59
C GLY A 821 -13.13 -10.98 43.21
N SER A 822 -13.86 -11.31 42.14
CA SER A 822 -13.36 -11.15 40.77
C SER A 822 -13.21 -9.68 40.37
N GLY A 823 -14.12 -8.80 40.81
CA GLY A 823 -14.01 -7.36 40.62
C GLY A 823 -12.76 -6.78 41.30
N LEU A 824 -12.51 -7.11 42.57
CA LEU A 824 -11.33 -6.63 43.30
C LEU A 824 -10.02 -7.09 42.65
N LEU A 825 -9.95 -8.37 42.24
CA LEU A 825 -8.78 -8.90 41.55
C LEU A 825 -8.52 -8.17 40.22
N SER A 826 -9.57 -7.84 39.48
CA SER A 826 -9.40 -7.09 38.24
C SER A 826 -8.87 -5.67 38.45
N ILE A 827 -9.33 -4.95 39.48
CA ILE A 827 -8.84 -3.60 39.81
C ILE A 827 -7.32 -3.59 40.02
N PHE A 828 -6.76 -4.63 40.65
CA PHE A 828 -5.30 -4.74 40.84
C PHE A 828 -4.52 -4.90 39.54
N LEU A 829 -5.14 -5.43 38.48
CA LEU A 829 -4.50 -5.73 37.21
C LEU A 829 -4.59 -4.59 36.19
N VAL A 830 -5.48 -3.61 36.37
CA VAL A 830 -5.72 -2.52 35.40
C VAL A 830 -5.10 -1.21 35.90
N PRO A 831 -3.80 -0.94 35.64
CA PRO A 831 -3.21 0.36 35.93
C PRO A 831 -3.81 1.46 35.05
N THR A 832 -3.94 2.66 35.60
CA THR A 832 -4.31 3.85 34.83
C THR A 832 -3.12 4.34 33.99
N HIS A 833 -3.36 4.74 32.74
CA HIS A 833 -2.29 5.11 31.81
C HIS A 833 -1.52 6.40 32.24
N PRO A 834 -0.17 6.43 32.17
CA PRO A 834 0.64 7.54 32.68
C PRO A 834 0.38 8.90 32.01
N SER A 835 0.10 8.92 30.71
CA SER A 835 -0.10 10.16 29.93
C SER A 835 -1.32 11.00 30.34
N LYS A 836 -2.20 10.45 31.19
CA LYS A 836 -3.38 11.15 31.72
C LYS A 836 -3.24 11.53 33.21
N MET A 837 -2.07 11.28 33.80
CA MET A 837 -1.71 11.68 35.16
C MET A 837 -0.76 12.88 35.15
N THR A 838 -1.21 14.07 34.73
CA THR A 838 -0.41 15.29 34.91
C THR A 838 -0.63 15.85 36.31
N PRO A 839 0.41 15.93 37.18
CA PRO A 839 0.31 16.59 38.47
C PRO A 839 0.54 18.10 38.27
N GLY A 840 -0.44 18.78 37.69
CA GLY A 840 -0.39 20.23 37.48
C GLY A 840 -1.77 20.73 37.11
N GLY A 841 -2.30 21.71 37.86
CA GLY A 841 -3.68 22.18 37.82
C GLY A 841 -4.18 22.84 36.53
N GLU A 842 -3.71 22.43 35.35
CA GLU A 842 -4.25 22.87 34.07
C GLU A 842 -5.63 22.26 33.85
N LYS A 843 -6.61 23.12 33.48
CA LYS A 843 -7.97 22.66 33.17
C LYS A 843 -7.90 21.73 31.95
N PRO A 844 -8.48 20.52 32.01
CA PRO A 844 -8.48 19.63 30.85
C PRO A 844 -9.16 20.31 29.64
N PRO A 845 -8.66 20.18 28.40
CA PRO A 845 -9.22 20.83 27.20
C PRO A 845 -10.64 20.32 26.88
N ARG A 846 -11.58 21.18 26.42
CA ARG A 846 -13.02 20.85 26.21
C ARG A 846 -13.25 19.60 25.35
N ILE A 847 -14.31 18.81 25.62
CA ILE A 847 -14.69 17.67 24.76
C ILE A 847 -15.01 18.22 23.37
N PRO A 848 -14.28 17.78 22.34
CA PRO A 848 -14.53 18.20 20.98
C PRO A 848 -15.79 17.49 20.46
N TRP A 849 -16.96 18.09 20.68
CA TRP A 849 -18.24 17.54 20.19
C TRP A 849 -18.45 17.74 18.68
N THR A 850 -17.45 18.25 17.98
CA THR A 850 -17.53 18.57 16.55
C THR A 850 -17.71 17.33 15.69
N PHE A 851 -17.21 16.16 16.14
CA PHE A 851 -17.36 14.91 15.40
C PHE A 851 -18.82 14.46 15.25
N LEU A 852 -19.73 14.94 16.11
CA LEU A 852 -21.17 14.71 15.97
C LEU A 852 -21.76 15.39 14.73
N LYS A 853 -21.02 16.25 14.03
CA LYS A 853 -21.45 16.81 12.74
C LYS A 853 -21.24 15.81 11.60
N HIS A 854 -20.41 14.78 11.79
CA HIS A 854 -20.09 13.84 10.74
C HIS A 854 -21.20 12.81 10.57
N ARG A 855 -21.52 12.50 9.31
CA ARG A 855 -22.53 11.49 8.99
C ARG A 855 -22.14 10.08 9.45
N GLY A 856 -20.84 9.78 9.54
CA GLY A 856 -20.35 8.44 9.84
C GLY A 856 -20.83 7.92 11.20
N ILE A 857 -20.74 8.73 12.26
CA ILE A 857 -21.17 8.32 13.60
C ILE A 857 -22.67 7.97 13.64
N TYR A 858 -23.52 8.72 12.94
CA TYR A 858 -24.96 8.42 12.89
C TYR A 858 -25.27 7.15 12.10
N VAL A 859 -24.59 6.91 10.97
CA VAL A 859 -24.77 5.68 10.18
C VAL A 859 -24.44 4.46 11.03
N TYR A 860 -23.31 4.46 11.74
CA TYR A 860 -22.94 3.33 12.60
C TYR A 860 -23.84 3.20 13.83
N CYS A 861 -24.23 4.30 14.48
CA CYS A 861 -25.18 4.24 15.59
C CYS A 861 -26.53 3.65 15.15
N ILE A 862 -27.08 4.08 14.01
CA ILE A 862 -28.33 3.53 13.46
C ILE A 862 -28.17 2.05 13.12
N ALA A 863 -27.07 1.68 12.44
CA ALA A 863 -26.79 0.28 12.09
C ALA A 863 -26.69 -0.61 13.34
N ILE A 864 -25.98 -0.15 14.37
CA ILE A 864 -25.84 -0.87 15.65
C ILE A 864 -27.19 -0.97 16.37
N THR A 865 -27.98 0.10 16.43
CA THR A 865 -29.31 0.08 17.05
C THR A 865 -30.24 -0.93 16.37
N LEU A 866 -30.29 -0.95 15.04
CA LEU A 866 -31.11 -1.89 14.28
C LEU A 866 -30.59 -3.33 14.40
N GLN A 867 -29.28 -3.55 14.30
CA GLN A 867 -28.71 -4.87 14.49
C GLN A 867 -28.98 -5.42 15.90
N SER A 868 -28.86 -4.57 16.91
CA SER A 868 -29.01 -4.95 18.31
C SER A 868 -30.46 -5.25 18.70
N SER A 869 -31.45 -4.63 18.04
CA SER A 869 -32.86 -4.92 18.29
C SER A 869 -33.28 -6.31 17.80
N GLY A 870 -32.60 -6.85 16.78
CA GLY A 870 -32.75 -8.25 16.37
C GLY A 870 -31.87 -9.21 17.18
N TYR A 871 -30.64 -8.81 17.55
CA TYR A 871 -29.67 -9.69 18.21
C TYR A 871 -30.16 -10.32 19.52
N CYS A 872 -30.90 -9.58 20.35
CA CYS A 872 -31.38 -10.09 21.64
C CYS A 872 -32.55 -11.08 21.53
N LEU A 873 -33.26 -11.12 20.41
CA LEU A 873 -34.50 -11.89 20.28
C LEU A 873 -34.24 -13.41 20.26
N PRO A 874 -33.26 -13.94 19.50
CA PRO A 874 -32.87 -15.33 19.63
C PRO A 874 -32.39 -15.70 21.05
N GLN A 875 -31.67 -14.81 21.74
CA GLN A 875 -31.21 -15.08 23.09
C GLN A 875 -32.37 -15.28 24.08
N ASN A 876 -33.44 -14.50 23.93
CA ASN A 876 -34.59 -14.54 24.83
C ASN A 876 -35.62 -15.62 24.45
N TYR A 877 -35.87 -15.84 23.15
CA TYR A 877 -37.00 -16.65 22.69
C TYR A 877 -36.63 -18.01 22.09
N LEU A 878 -35.36 -18.26 21.77
CA LEU A 878 -34.93 -19.55 21.19
C LEU A 878 -35.16 -20.75 22.14
N PRO A 879 -34.93 -20.66 23.47
CA PRO A 879 -35.25 -21.75 24.38
C PRO A 879 -36.74 -22.09 24.42
N SER A 880 -37.61 -21.07 24.42
CA SER A 880 -39.06 -21.22 24.41
C SER A 880 -39.56 -21.75 23.06
N PHE A 881 -39.01 -21.27 21.95
CA PHE A 881 -39.29 -21.78 20.61
C PHE A 881 -38.96 -23.27 20.47
N ALA A 882 -37.77 -23.68 20.92
CA ALA A 882 -37.33 -25.07 20.84
C ALA A 882 -38.22 -26.02 21.65
N ARG A 883 -38.78 -25.54 22.77
CA ARG A 883 -39.73 -26.28 23.60
C ARG A 883 -41.10 -26.37 22.94
N ASP A 884 -41.61 -25.23 22.44
CA ASP A 884 -42.96 -25.12 21.89
C ASP A 884 -43.11 -25.82 20.52
N PHE A 885 -42.04 -25.90 19.72
CA PHE A 885 -42.10 -26.31 18.31
C PHE A 885 -41.18 -27.48 17.93
N SER A 886 -40.10 -27.72 18.68
CA SER A 886 -39.09 -28.74 18.34
C SER A 886 -38.99 -29.89 19.35
N ASP A 887 -39.96 -30.02 20.27
CA ASP A 887 -40.02 -31.02 21.35
C ASP A 887 -38.70 -31.16 22.15
N ALA A 888 -37.96 -30.05 22.29
CA ALA A 888 -36.65 -30.06 22.93
C ALA A 888 -36.76 -30.33 24.44
N SER A 889 -35.91 -31.22 24.95
CA SER A 889 -35.78 -31.45 26.40
C SER A 889 -35.24 -30.20 27.11
N GLN A 890 -35.48 -30.08 28.42
CA GLN A 890 -34.98 -28.98 29.25
C GLN A 890 -33.45 -28.81 29.17
N ALA A 891 -32.73 -29.92 29.00
CA ALA A 891 -31.28 -29.92 28.77
C ALA A 891 -30.91 -29.27 27.43
N ILE A 892 -31.69 -29.52 26.37
CA ILE A 892 -31.47 -28.93 25.04
C ILE A 892 -31.78 -27.42 25.05
N SER A 893 -32.83 -26.97 25.77
CA SER A 893 -33.13 -25.54 25.93
C SER A 893 -31.99 -24.77 26.60
N THR A 894 -31.36 -25.35 27.64
CA THR A 894 -30.18 -24.77 28.32
C THR A 894 -28.94 -24.82 27.43
N LEU A 895 -28.79 -25.90 26.65
CA LEU A 895 -27.71 -26.07 25.68
C LEU A 895 -27.77 -25.03 24.56
N LEU A 896 -28.95 -24.59 24.12
CA LEU A 896 -29.10 -23.58 23.06
C LEU A 896 -28.47 -22.23 23.42
N LEU A 897 -28.62 -21.76 24.66
CA LEU A 897 -27.98 -20.53 25.12
C LEU A 897 -26.45 -20.68 25.15
N THR A 898 -25.99 -21.88 25.50
CA THR A 898 -24.56 -22.23 25.50
C THR A 898 -24.00 -22.29 24.08
N LEU A 899 -24.72 -22.93 23.16
CA LEU A 899 -24.37 -23.03 21.73
C LEU A 899 -24.45 -21.68 21.00
N HIS A 900 -25.21 -20.73 21.53
CA HIS A 900 -25.18 -19.35 21.06
C HIS A 900 -23.88 -18.63 21.47
N ASN A 901 -23.41 -18.84 22.71
CA ASN A 901 -22.23 -18.13 23.23
C ASN A 901 -20.89 -18.79 22.83
N ILE A 902 -20.80 -20.12 22.76
CA ILE A 902 -19.53 -20.84 22.46
C ILE A 902 -18.89 -20.36 21.14
N PRO A 903 -19.60 -20.31 20.01
CA PRO A 903 -19.02 -19.82 18.75
C PRO A 903 -18.64 -18.35 18.83
N GLY A 904 -19.33 -17.57 19.68
CA GLY A 904 -19.00 -16.19 20.00
C GLY A 904 -17.58 -16.02 20.58
N ILE A 905 -17.05 -17.03 21.27
CA ILE A 905 -15.68 -17.01 21.83
C ILE A 905 -14.67 -16.86 20.69
N PHE A 906 -14.74 -17.73 19.69
CA PHE A 906 -13.84 -17.63 18.52
C PHE A 906 -14.21 -16.42 17.65
N SER A 907 -15.51 -16.15 17.50
CA SER A 907 -15.99 -15.10 16.61
C SER A 907 -15.53 -13.70 17.02
N CYS A 908 -15.60 -13.33 18.31
CA CYS A 908 -15.15 -12.00 18.74
C CYS A 908 -13.65 -11.80 18.49
N PHE A 909 -12.82 -12.83 18.73
CA PHE A 909 -11.42 -12.78 18.35
C PHE A 909 -11.26 -12.71 16.83
N PHE A 910 -11.97 -13.55 16.07
CA PHE A 910 -11.90 -13.59 14.62
C PHE A 910 -12.27 -12.25 13.99
N PHE A 911 -13.37 -11.61 14.39
CA PHE A 911 -13.78 -10.31 13.86
C PHE A 911 -12.90 -9.17 14.37
N GLY A 912 -12.37 -9.25 15.60
CA GLY A 912 -11.36 -8.31 16.09
C GLY A 912 -10.04 -8.42 15.32
N TRP A 913 -9.58 -9.65 15.07
CA TRP A 913 -8.45 -9.97 14.21
C TRP A 913 -8.70 -9.52 12.78
N LEU A 914 -9.84 -9.86 12.17
CA LEU A 914 -10.20 -9.46 10.81
C LEU A 914 -10.22 -7.93 10.62
N THR A 915 -10.57 -7.21 11.69
CA THR A 915 -10.57 -5.74 11.71
C THR A 915 -9.17 -5.14 11.84
N ASP A 916 -8.28 -5.75 12.63
CA ASP A 916 -6.87 -5.31 12.79
C ASP A 916 -5.90 -6.10 11.90
N ASN A 917 -6.40 -6.98 11.02
CA ASN A 917 -5.59 -7.92 10.27
C ASN A 917 -4.74 -7.16 9.27
N LYS A 918 -3.43 -7.28 9.40
CA LYS A 918 -2.46 -6.57 8.56
C LYS A 918 -2.34 -7.20 7.18
N TYR A 919 -2.74 -8.47 7.02
CA TYR A 919 -2.66 -9.23 5.77
C TYR A 919 -3.89 -9.04 4.87
N HIS A 920 -5.07 -8.87 5.47
CA HIS A 920 -6.34 -8.68 4.74
C HIS A 920 -7.12 -7.51 5.38
N GLN A 921 -6.88 -6.28 4.92
CA GLN A 921 -7.53 -5.09 5.47
C GLN A 921 -8.98 -4.98 4.97
N PHE A 922 -9.91 -5.63 5.67
CA PHE A 922 -11.32 -5.37 5.49
C PHE A 922 -11.70 -4.04 6.16
N SER A 923 -12.40 -3.17 5.44
CA SER A 923 -12.95 -1.95 6.03
C SER A 923 -13.89 -2.30 7.18
N ALA A 924 -14.03 -1.44 8.21
CA ALA A 924 -14.95 -1.72 9.31
C ALA A 924 -16.39 -1.89 8.78
N ALA A 925 -16.77 -1.14 7.75
CA ALA A 925 -18.02 -1.34 7.01
C ALA A 925 -18.14 -2.75 6.41
N THR A 926 -17.12 -3.26 5.72
CA THR A 926 -17.13 -4.61 5.13
C THR A 926 -17.24 -5.69 6.21
N THR A 927 -16.49 -5.54 7.29
CA THR A 927 -16.46 -6.48 8.42
C THR A 927 -17.80 -6.51 9.17
N THR A 928 -18.40 -5.35 9.45
CA THR A 928 -19.75 -5.25 10.03
C THR A 928 -20.81 -5.86 9.11
N CYS A 929 -20.69 -5.66 7.80
CA CYS A 929 -21.62 -6.20 6.82
C CYS A 929 -21.54 -7.72 6.73
N LEU A 930 -20.34 -8.29 6.73
CA LEU A 930 -20.15 -9.74 6.69
C LEU A 930 -20.84 -10.40 7.89
N SER A 931 -20.60 -9.86 9.09
CA SER A 931 -21.25 -10.31 10.33
C SER A 931 -22.78 -10.16 10.25
N ALA A 932 -23.29 -8.99 9.84
CA ALA A 932 -24.72 -8.70 9.78
C ALA A 932 -25.48 -9.56 8.76
N PHE A 933 -24.99 -9.68 7.53
CA PHE A 933 -25.68 -10.45 6.49
C PHE A 933 -25.60 -11.96 6.72
N ALA A 934 -24.48 -12.48 7.22
CA ALA A 934 -24.38 -13.89 7.56
C ALA A 934 -25.30 -14.25 8.75
N ALA A 935 -25.39 -13.39 9.77
CA ALA A 935 -26.33 -13.56 10.87
C ALA A 935 -27.79 -13.49 10.39
N SER A 936 -28.14 -12.51 9.55
CA SER A 936 -29.47 -12.39 8.94
C SER A 936 -29.83 -13.62 8.09
N ALA A 937 -28.91 -14.08 7.25
CA ALA A 937 -29.08 -15.30 6.46
C ALA A 937 -29.34 -16.51 7.36
N SER A 938 -28.64 -16.65 8.49
CA SER A 938 -28.90 -17.74 9.44
C SER A 938 -30.30 -17.67 10.04
N VAL A 939 -30.84 -16.48 10.30
CA VAL A 939 -32.23 -16.31 10.76
C VAL A 939 -33.20 -16.78 9.69
N PHE A 940 -33.05 -16.29 8.45
CA PHE A 940 -34.01 -16.62 7.39
C PHE A 940 -33.93 -18.08 6.94
N LEU A 941 -32.72 -18.65 6.89
CA LEU A 941 -32.46 -19.97 6.30
C LEU A 941 -32.48 -21.11 7.31
N LEU A 942 -32.05 -20.86 8.56
CA LEU A 942 -31.92 -21.92 9.57
C LEU A 942 -33.02 -21.84 10.63
N TRP A 943 -33.31 -20.64 11.17
CA TRP A 943 -34.40 -20.49 12.14
C TRP A 943 -35.76 -20.51 11.47
N GLY A 944 -35.93 -19.76 10.38
CA GLY A 944 -37.19 -19.69 9.64
C GLY A 944 -37.67 -21.02 9.07
N PHE A 945 -36.74 -21.82 8.52
CA PHE A 945 -37.03 -23.15 7.95
C PHE A 945 -36.89 -24.31 8.95
N SER A 946 -36.77 -24.04 10.24
CA SER A 946 -36.81 -25.12 11.24
C SER A 946 -38.12 -25.89 11.11
N THR A 947 -38.08 -27.21 11.20
CA THR A 947 -39.24 -28.08 11.02
C THR A 947 -39.79 -28.55 12.37
N GLU A 948 -41.11 -28.69 12.44
CA GLU A 948 -41.82 -29.24 13.59
C GLU A 948 -41.24 -30.62 14.00
N GLY A 949 -40.99 -30.83 15.29
CA GLY A 949 -40.46 -32.10 15.84
C GLY A 949 -38.97 -32.38 15.57
N SER A 950 -38.20 -31.44 15.02
CA SER A 950 -36.74 -31.58 14.84
C SER A 950 -35.97 -30.38 15.35
N SER A 951 -35.07 -30.60 16.31
CA SER A 951 -34.21 -29.54 16.85
C SER A 951 -32.91 -29.32 16.05
N ALA A 952 -32.66 -30.07 14.97
CA ALA A 952 -31.39 -30.04 14.25
C ALA A 952 -31.07 -28.66 13.65
N LEU A 953 -32.01 -28.07 12.90
CA LEU A 953 -31.83 -26.73 12.32
C LEU A 953 -31.76 -25.63 13.37
N VAL A 954 -32.46 -25.79 14.49
CA VAL A 954 -32.45 -24.85 15.62
C VAL A 954 -31.08 -24.84 16.31
N LEU A 955 -30.44 -26.01 16.46
CA LEU A 955 -29.08 -26.14 16.99
C LEU A 955 -28.04 -25.54 16.03
N ILE A 956 -28.16 -25.80 14.73
CA ILE A 956 -27.26 -25.21 13.72
C ILE A 956 -27.44 -23.69 13.67
N PHE A 957 -28.69 -23.21 13.75
CA PHE A 957 -28.99 -21.77 13.87
C PHE A 957 -28.32 -21.16 15.09
N ALA A 958 -28.44 -21.78 16.27
CA ALA A 958 -27.80 -21.27 17.48
C ALA A 958 -26.28 -21.09 17.30
N ILE A 959 -25.63 -22.05 16.62
CA ILE A 959 -24.19 -22.00 16.35
C ILE A 959 -23.84 -20.88 15.35
N PHE A 960 -24.50 -20.85 14.19
CA PHE A 960 -24.20 -19.89 13.12
C PHE A 960 -24.54 -18.45 13.53
N PHE A 961 -25.72 -18.25 14.12
CA PHE A 961 -26.13 -16.94 14.61
C PHE A 961 -25.25 -16.50 15.79
N GLY A 962 -24.89 -17.42 16.69
CA GLY A 962 -23.96 -17.19 17.78
C GLY A 962 -22.58 -16.72 17.30
N PHE A 963 -22.06 -17.34 16.23
CA PHE A 963 -20.82 -16.91 15.59
C PHE A 963 -20.98 -15.52 14.98
N PHE A 964 -21.81 -15.36 13.96
CA PHE A 964 -21.83 -14.12 13.18
C PHE A 964 -22.37 -12.93 13.97
N ALA A 965 -23.44 -13.10 14.74
CA ALA A 965 -24.03 -12.01 15.50
C ALA A 965 -23.26 -11.70 16.79
N GLY A 966 -22.61 -12.71 17.41
CA GLY A 966 -21.74 -12.51 18.58
C GLY A 966 -20.48 -11.71 18.26
N GLY A 967 -19.90 -11.91 17.08
CA GLY A 967 -18.71 -11.21 16.59
C GLY A 967 -18.92 -9.74 16.22
N TYR A 968 -20.17 -9.31 16.00
CA TYR A 968 -20.48 -7.96 15.51
C TYR A 968 -19.89 -6.85 16.40
N SER A 969 -19.91 -7.02 17.71
CA SER A 969 -19.37 -6.04 18.67
C SER A 969 -17.85 -5.88 18.60
N ALA A 970 -17.12 -6.91 18.15
CA ALA A 970 -15.66 -6.84 18.04
C ALA A 970 -15.21 -5.91 16.90
N THR A 971 -16.12 -5.63 15.95
CA THR A 971 -15.86 -4.68 14.85
C THR A 971 -15.81 -3.22 15.32
N TRP A 972 -16.33 -2.91 16.51
CA TRP A 972 -16.43 -1.54 17.01
C TRP A 972 -15.07 -0.88 17.21
N GLY A 973 -14.02 -1.65 17.51
CA GLY A 973 -12.65 -1.13 17.53
C GLY A 973 -12.24 -0.54 16.18
N GLY A 974 -12.63 -1.18 15.08
CA GLY A 974 -12.44 -0.70 13.72
C GLY A 974 -13.34 0.47 13.37
N ILE A 975 -14.61 0.44 13.79
CA ILE A 975 -15.53 1.58 13.61
C ILE A 975 -14.97 2.83 14.29
N THR A 976 -14.48 2.71 15.53
CA THR A 976 -13.85 3.83 16.25
C THR A 976 -12.64 4.36 15.49
N LYS A 977 -11.78 3.48 14.96
CA LYS A 977 -10.64 3.87 14.12
C LYS A 977 -11.07 4.57 12.83
N GLU A 978 -12.15 4.12 12.20
CA GLU A 978 -12.69 4.75 10.99
C GLU A 978 -13.33 6.12 11.27
N LEU A 979 -13.94 6.31 12.44
CA LEU A 979 -14.46 7.60 12.91
C LEU A 979 -13.34 8.55 13.31
N GLU A 980 -12.23 8.04 13.87
CA GLU A 980 -10.98 8.79 14.08
C GLU A 980 -10.42 9.30 12.76
N HIS A 981 -10.26 8.44 11.76
CA HIS A 981 -9.82 8.86 10.43
C HIS A 981 -10.78 9.87 9.76
N GLU A 982 -12.11 9.75 9.98
CA GLU A 982 -13.06 10.75 9.50
C GLU A 982 -12.87 12.10 10.20
N ALA A 983 -12.72 12.12 11.52
CA ALA A 983 -12.48 13.35 12.28
C ALA A 983 -11.14 14.00 11.92
N GLU A 984 -10.08 13.20 11.71
CA GLU A 984 -8.77 13.66 11.23
C GLU A 984 -8.85 14.38 9.89
N LYS A 985 -9.70 13.90 8.97
CA LYS A 985 -9.95 14.54 7.67
C LYS A 985 -10.49 15.97 7.80
N TYR A 986 -11.16 16.30 8.91
CA TYR A 986 -11.68 17.64 9.18
C TYR A 986 -10.83 18.42 10.21
N ASN A 987 -9.63 17.91 10.56
CA ASN A 987 -8.75 18.48 11.58
C ASN A 987 -9.43 18.57 12.96
N GLU A 988 -10.27 17.59 13.28
CA GLU A 988 -10.97 17.49 14.56
C GLU A 988 -10.40 16.34 15.37
N THR A 989 -10.20 16.57 16.67
CA THR A 989 -9.84 15.49 17.59
C THR A 989 -11.10 14.77 18.03
N ILE A 990 -11.12 13.44 18.02
CA ILE A 990 -12.18 12.63 18.63
C ILE A 990 -11.56 11.76 19.74
N ASP A 991 -12.33 11.49 20.78
CA ASP A 991 -11.89 10.63 21.87
C ASP A 991 -12.37 9.19 21.65
N SER A 992 -11.44 8.24 21.60
CA SER A 992 -11.69 6.84 21.27
C SER A 992 -12.64 6.17 22.26
N SER A 993 -12.43 6.44 23.55
CA SER A 993 -13.24 5.88 24.64
C SER A 993 -14.65 6.46 24.63
N LEU A 994 -14.79 7.77 24.40
CA LEU A 994 -16.09 8.41 24.20
C LEU A 994 -16.85 7.81 23.02
N THR A 995 -16.17 7.59 21.89
CA THR A 995 -16.76 7.01 20.68
C THR A 995 -17.24 5.59 20.95
N TYR A 996 -16.39 4.76 21.57
CA TYR A 996 -16.78 3.40 21.97
C TYR A 996 -17.98 3.42 22.95
N GLY A 997 -18.01 4.38 23.88
CA GLY A 997 -19.15 4.60 24.77
C GLY A 997 -20.45 4.93 24.03
N LEU A 998 -20.38 5.78 22.99
CA LEU A 998 -21.54 6.12 22.14
C LEU A 998 -22.07 4.91 21.36
N LEU A 999 -21.18 4.07 20.81
CA LEU A 999 -21.56 2.83 20.12
C LEU A 999 -22.25 1.84 21.09
N ASN A 1000 -21.79 1.75 22.34
CA ASN A 1000 -22.46 0.99 23.39
C ASN A 1000 -23.86 1.54 23.72
N GLY A 1001 -24.00 2.87 23.80
CA GLY A 1001 -25.31 3.51 23.98
C GLY A 1001 -26.29 3.18 22.85
N ALA A 1002 -25.82 3.20 21.60
CA ALA A 1002 -26.62 2.81 20.43
C ALA A 1002 -27.10 1.36 20.51
N ARG A 1003 -26.25 0.44 21.01
CA ARG A 1003 -26.64 -0.95 21.31
C ARG A 1003 -27.72 -1.01 22.39
N GLY A 1004 -27.58 -0.23 23.46
CA GLY A 1004 -28.58 -0.16 24.53
C GLY A 1004 -29.97 0.22 24.02
N ILE A 1005 -30.05 1.25 23.17
CA ILE A 1005 -31.32 1.66 22.51
C ILE A 1005 -31.90 0.50 21.69
N GLY A 1006 -31.05 -0.22 20.95
CA GLY A 1006 -31.46 -1.39 20.18
C GLY A 1006 -32.05 -2.50 21.04
N PHE A 1007 -31.38 -2.87 22.14
CA PHE A 1007 -31.85 -3.90 23.08
C PHE A 1007 -33.24 -3.57 23.65
N VAL A 1008 -33.42 -2.33 24.11
CA VAL A 1008 -34.72 -1.86 24.64
C VAL A 1008 -35.79 -1.91 23.55
N SER A 1009 -35.46 -1.42 22.35
CA SER A 1009 -36.41 -1.40 21.22
C SER A 1009 -36.82 -2.81 20.80
N GLY A 1010 -35.87 -3.74 20.72
CA GLY A 1010 -36.13 -5.15 20.39
C GLY A 1010 -37.07 -5.82 21.40
N GLY A 1011 -36.82 -5.61 22.70
CA GLY A 1011 -37.69 -6.13 23.77
C GLY A 1011 -39.10 -5.53 23.77
N LEU A 1012 -39.26 -4.26 23.41
CA LEU A 1012 -40.59 -3.63 23.30
C LEU A 1012 -41.35 -4.13 22.07
N VAL A 1013 -40.66 -4.38 20.96
CA VAL A 1013 -41.26 -4.83 19.70
C VAL A 1013 -41.60 -6.33 19.74
N SER A 1014 -40.90 -7.14 20.52
CA SER A 1014 -41.11 -8.60 20.55
C SER A 1014 -42.50 -9.01 21.04
N ILE A 1015 -43.07 -8.29 22.02
CA ILE A 1015 -44.38 -8.62 22.61
C ILE A 1015 -45.51 -8.48 21.58
N PRO A 1016 -45.69 -7.33 20.89
CA PRO A 1016 -46.66 -7.22 19.81
C PRO A 1016 -46.46 -8.23 18.68
N LEU A 1017 -45.20 -8.57 18.34
CA LEU A 1017 -44.91 -9.53 17.27
C LEU A 1017 -45.36 -10.94 17.64
N LEU A 1018 -45.13 -11.38 18.88
CA LEU A 1018 -45.60 -12.68 19.37
C LEU A 1018 -47.13 -12.74 19.47
N ASN A 1019 -47.77 -11.63 19.81
CA ASN A 1019 -49.22 -11.53 19.92
C ASN A 1019 -49.93 -11.45 18.55
N SER A 1020 -49.20 -11.33 17.44
CA SER A 1020 -49.80 -11.28 16.10
C SER A 1020 -50.32 -12.64 15.60
N GLY A 1021 -50.03 -13.72 16.32
CA GLY A 1021 -50.58 -15.06 16.10
C GLY A 1021 -49.86 -15.88 15.03
N ASP A 1022 -50.33 -17.11 14.83
CA ASP A 1022 -49.79 -18.01 13.81
C ASP A 1022 -50.03 -17.45 12.41
N THR A 1023 -49.04 -17.64 11.53
CA THR A 1023 -49.08 -17.03 10.19
C THR A 1023 -49.31 -18.09 9.11
N SER A 1024 -50.26 -17.83 8.20
CA SER A 1024 -50.73 -18.80 7.20
C SER A 1024 -49.72 -19.10 6.08
N TRP A 1025 -48.66 -18.31 5.93
CA TRP A 1025 -47.66 -18.40 4.86
C TRP A 1025 -46.48 -19.36 5.13
N GLY A 1026 -46.31 -19.85 6.36
CA GLY A 1026 -45.09 -20.57 6.77
C GLY A 1026 -45.18 -22.10 6.76
N GLY A 1027 -46.36 -22.68 6.53
CA GLY A 1027 -46.55 -24.13 6.47
C GLY A 1027 -46.03 -24.86 7.73
N ARG A 1028 -45.29 -25.95 7.54
CA ARG A 1028 -44.69 -26.76 8.63
C ARG A 1028 -43.34 -26.22 9.15
N PHE A 1029 -42.97 -25.01 8.74
CA PHE A 1029 -41.70 -24.39 9.11
C PHE A 1029 -41.87 -23.39 10.25
N GLY A 1030 -40.78 -22.97 10.88
CA GLY A 1030 -40.76 -22.01 11.98
C GLY A 1030 -41.52 -20.72 11.67
N TYR A 1031 -41.53 -20.28 10.41
CA TYR A 1031 -42.35 -19.15 9.96
C TYR A 1031 -43.85 -19.32 10.23
N GLY A 1032 -44.39 -20.54 10.22
CA GLY A 1032 -45.83 -20.79 10.42
C GLY A 1032 -46.31 -20.57 11.86
N THR A 1033 -45.39 -20.45 12.81
CA THR A 1033 -45.67 -20.31 14.24
C THR A 1033 -45.90 -18.85 14.65
N LYS A 1034 -46.39 -18.64 15.89
CA LYS A 1034 -46.41 -17.34 16.58
C LYS A 1034 -45.05 -16.61 16.60
N TYR A 1035 -43.95 -17.32 16.39
CA TYR A 1035 -42.60 -16.75 16.33
C TYR A 1035 -42.20 -16.27 14.92
N GLY A 1036 -42.96 -16.61 13.88
CA GLY A 1036 -42.65 -16.24 12.48
C GLY A 1036 -42.46 -14.73 12.25
N PRO A 1037 -43.40 -13.87 12.70
CA PRO A 1037 -43.25 -12.41 12.62
C PRO A 1037 -41.99 -11.91 13.34
N LEU A 1038 -41.65 -12.53 14.47
CA LEU A 1038 -40.45 -12.24 15.24
C LEU A 1038 -39.18 -12.65 14.49
N MET A 1039 -39.17 -13.78 13.79
CA MET A 1039 -38.04 -14.21 12.94
C MET A 1039 -37.83 -13.26 11.76
N VAL A 1040 -38.90 -12.83 11.08
CA VAL A 1040 -38.82 -11.87 9.97
C VAL A 1040 -38.25 -10.54 10.45
N PHE A 1041 -38.78 -10.01 11.55
CA PHE A 1041 -38.25 -8.80 12.17
C PHE A 1041 -36.76 -8.97 12.53
N THR A 1042 -36.39 -10.08 13.17
CA THR A 1042 -35.01 -10.37 13.56
C THR A 1042 -34.08 -10.38 12.34
N GLY A 1043 -34.45 -11.09 11.27
CA GLY A 1043 -33.65 -11.18 10.05
C GLY A 1043 -33.44 -9.82 9.38
N ILE A 1044 -34.51 -9.02 9.27
CA ILE A 1044 -34.46 -7.67 8.70
C ILE A 1044 -33.61 -6.74 9.58
N ALA A 1045 -33.88 -6.70 10.88
CA ALA A 1045 -33.20 -5.84 11.83
C ALA A 1045 -31.69 -6.11 11.86
N VAL A 1046 -31.30 -7.40 11.89
CA VAL A 1046 -29.90 -7.81 11.86
C VAL A 1046 -29.22 -7.47 10.52
N ALA A 1047 -29.92 -7.60 9.37
CA ALA A 1047 -29.36 -7.22 8.07
C ALA A 1047 -28.98 -5.74 8.00
N PHE A 1048 -29.76 -4.87 8.66
CA PHE A 1048 -29.47 -3.44 8.73
C PHE A 1048 -28.19 -3.11 9.53
N GLY A 1049 -27.59 -4.07 10.24
CA GLY A 1049 -26.21 -3.94 10.74
C GLY A 1049 -25.17 -3.71 9.65
N GLY A 1050 -25.46 -4.11 8.40
CA GLY A 1050 -24.59 -3.88 7.24
C GLY A 1050 -24.70 -2.49 6.60
N LEU A 1051 -25.53 -1.58 7.13
CA LEU A 1051 -25.75 -0.24 6.58
C LEU A 1051 -24.48 0.61 6.46
N GLY A 1052 -23.41 0.26 7.18
CA GLY A 1052 -22.09 0.89 7.03
C GLY A 1052 -21.58 0.89 5.57
N LEU A 1053 -21.95 -0.11 4.76
CA LEU A 1053 -21.62 -0.14 3.32
C LEU A 1053 -22.26 0.99 2.53
N LEU A 1054 -23.42 1.52 2.92
CA LEU A 1054 -24.05 2.66 2.22
C LEU A 1054 -23.18 3.92 2.22
N ARG A 1055 -22.20 3.99 3.13
CA ARG A 1055 -21.17 5.04 3.17
C ARG A 1055 -20.18 4.95 2.00
N THR A 1056 -19.94 3.75 1.48
CA THR A 1056 -18.99 3.50 0.37
C THR A 1056 -19.57 3.84 -1.01
N PHE A 1057 -20.89 3.94 -1.13
CA PHE A 1057 -21.55 4.40 -2.35
C PHE A 1057 -21.45 5.93 -2.47
N LYS A 1058 -20.66 6.41 -3.44
CA LYS A 1058 -20.74 7.81 -3.88
C LYS A 1058 -22.11 8.06 -4.49
N LEU A 1059 -23.01 8.69 -3.73
CA LEU A 1059 -24.16 9.36 -4.33
C LEU A 1059 -23.64 10.47 -5.25
N PRO A 1060 -24.15 10.61 -6.49
CA PRO A 1060 -23.74 11.66 -7.39
C PRO A 1060 -24.04 13.02 -6.75
N HIS A 1061 -23.01 13.80 -6.44
CA HIS A 1061 -23.21 15.16 -5.95
C HIS A 1061 -23.82 16.00 -7.08
N ARG A 1062 -25.08 16.40 -6.89
CA ARG A 1062 -25.68 17.54 -7.60
C ARG A 1062 -24.78 18.74 -7.39
N GLN A 1063 -24.25 19.28 -8.49
CA GLN A 1063 -23.69 20.63 -8.54
C GLN A 1063 -24.76 21.60 -8.02
N ALA A 1064 -24.56 22.13 -6.82
CA ALA A 1064 -25.25 23.34 -6.40
C ALA A 1064 -24.50 24.51 -7.04
N SER A 1065 -25.06 25.04 -8.12
CA SER A 1065 -24.73 26.36 -8.64
C SER A 1065 -24.90 27.38 -7.50
N THR A 1066 -23.82 28.04 -7.13
CA THR A 1066 -23.90 29.30 -6.37
C THR A 1066 -23.32 30.39 -7.26
N SER A 1067 -24.25 31.09 -7.91
CA SER A 1067 -24.12 32.48 -8.30
C SER A 1067 -23.90 33.32 -7.05
N GLY A 1068 -22.88 34.19 -7.08
CA GLY A 1068 -22.54 35.15 -6.04
C GLY A 1068 -21.16 35.74 -6.31
#